data_AF-A0A926KME3-F1
#
_entry.id   AF-A0A926KME3-F1
#
_cell.length_a   1.000
_cell.length_b   1.000
_cell.length_c   1.000
_cell.angle_alpha   90.00
_cell.angle_beta   90.00
_cell.angle_gamma   90.00
#
_symmetry.space_group_name_H-M   'P 1'
#
loop_
_entity.id
_entity.type
_entity.pdbx_description
1 polymer ?
#
loop_
_entity_poly.entity_id
_entity_poly.type
_entity_poly.pdbx_seq_one_letter_code
_entity_poly.pdbx_strand_id
1 'polypeptide(L)'
;MRKKMHASLAVMLLCGTILTGIGNGLPAAYAQEGLASTTAANSSASVPIREKVMAKNAAAKTIDLEFKGTVGLSDTLTVEQQFGSTVIAKSLSDVMVGAENVDVYLGNDGKAAKIVIVGDTPLNRMRVGIRKDISNIADMTQIDHPQINMKSAQGYRIKDKTASRQFDITAGTEVTFTAGNGQIVITQNGAELLRTVNRLYIEPASVDSLLQVTSITRAQGKPQYRGVFELFLNPAKDKLRLINELDIEKYLYQVVPSEMPSSFGLEALKAQSIAARTYALTDYLTSRFADRGFHIDDSTLSQVYNNTSENALTSQAVDATTGKIMKNGSQLVDARFYSTSGGYGASKHEVWHDVETNQFPGTPLPYLTGRSYTYDPANNGNMLNINTSNEQALNAFYKNLNYKGYDSDSLYFRWKVSLTKSELEKTVNKNILLRYAADPLFILTKDTNGSFVSKPIPVEGAGTISNMYVSRRGAGGNAMELVIEGSTGTFKIVKEFNIRFTIRPNKTDTGSATDVLAYRAKGGAGAYDQAATLKNPSILYSAFLTFDLIRDGSGNLSEVTFYGGGNGHGVGMSQFGAQMLGNLGWSYDRILDAYYKGMQLTDLNAFRQPSAVLTGPSSVLTGQPFTVNFGLHSVTSNVYAQDITIEYNTDIADYVSSTSMKPSVEIVTEKAVPGKIRLILASPGNAVNGDAELVKLSFLAKTVTQGTYGTISVTGAMLGDDQGRESQVQLATLNVTVTTPPPGLPGDSNGDNKFSIGDLSFAAAHYGKNSSSPDWNQIKTADIDSSGNIDISDIAAIAQKILE
;
A
#
# COMPACT_ATOMS: atom_id res chain seq x y z
N MET A 1 -37.11 -64.17 -22.43
CA MET A 1 -36.09 -63.09 -22.57
C MET A 1 -36.03 -62.32 -21.26
N ARG A 2 -34.97 -61.62 -20.85
CA ARG A 2 -33.51 -61.87 -20.93
C ARG A 2 -32.97 -61.17 -19.67
N LYS A 3 -32.47 -61.95 -18.71
CA LYS A 3 -31.03 -62.11 -18.39
C LYS A 3 -30.44 -60.90 -17.66
N LYS A 4 -30.12 -61.01 -16.35
CA LYS A 4 -28.95 -61.71 -15.71
C LYS A 4 -27.77 -60.73 -15.57
N MET A 5 -26.82 -60.86 -14.62
CA MET A 5 -26.39 -61.95 -13.72
C MET A 5 -25.83 -61.32 -12.41
N HIS A 6 -26.03 -61.89 -11.20
CA HIS A 6 -25.18 -62.88 -10.48
C HIS A 6 -23.76 -62.37 -10.09
N ALA A 7 -23.10 -62.80 -9.00
CA ALA A 7 -23.37 -63.81 -7.96
C ALA A 7 -22.67 -63.36 -6.64
N SER A 8 -23.10 -63.74 -5.42
CA SER A 8 -22.84 -65.01 -4.69
C SER A 8 -21.33 -65.31 -4.45
N LEU A 9 -20.88 -65.92 -3.34
CA LEU A 9 -21.57 -66.81 -2.38
C LEU A 9 -20.89 -66.83 -0.99
N ALA A 10 -21.63 -67.26 0.03
CA ALA A 10 -21.18 -67.54 1.41
C ALA A 10 -20.35 -68.84 1.56
N VAL A 11 -19.75 -69.03 2.75
CA VAL A 11 -19.49 -70.28 3.54
C VAL A 11 -18.50 -69.88 4.67
N MET A 12 -18.64 -70.08 5.99
CA MET A 12 -19.15 -71.12 6.91
C MET A 12 -17.99 -71.72 7.76
N LEU A 13 -18.19 -71.75 9.08
CA LEU A 13 -17.74 -72.76 10.08
C LEU A 13 -16.30 -72.79 10.71
N LEU A 14 -16.31 -72.53 12.03
CA LEU A 14 -15.95 -73.43 13.16
C LEU A 14 -14.51 -73.53 13.78
N CYS A 15 -14.54 -73.60 15.13
CA CYS A 15 -13.60 -74.21 16.10
C CYS A 15 -12.26 -73.53 16.47
N GLY A 16 -11.96 -73.49 17.78
CA GLY A 16 -10.74 -72.88 18.35
C GLY A 16 -10.68 -72.81 19.89
N THR A 17 -10.99 -73.91 20.57
CA THR A 17 -11.09 -74.09 22.04
C THR A 17 -9.77 -74.50 22.71
N ILE A 18 -9.39 -74.24 23.99
CA ILE A 18 -9.82 -73.49 25.21
C ILE A 18 -8.54 -73.40 26.11
N LEU A 19 -8.38 -72.45 27.07
CA LEU A 19 -7.96 -72.68 28.49
C LEU A 19 -7.50 -71.44 29.32
N THR A 20 -8.14 -71.24 30.48
CA THR A 20 -7.64 -70.83 31.83
C THR A 20 -6.68 -69.64 32.04
N GLY A 21 -6.79 -68.81 33.10
CA GLY A 21 -7.79 -68.75 34.20
C GLY A 21 -7.23 -68.11 35.49
N ILE A 22 -8.12 -67.90 36.50
CA ILE A 22 -7.83 -67.50 37.91
C ILE A 22 -7.39 -66.01 38.10
N GLY A 23 -7.92 -65.21 39.04
CA GLY A 23 -9.10 -65.39 39.91
C GLY A 23 -9.23 -64.36 41.05
N ASN A 24 -10.49 -64.05 41.42
CA ASN A 24 -11.02 -63.60 42.73
C ASN A 24 -10.66 -62.23 43.36
N GLY A 25 -11.71 -61.48 43.79
CA GLY A 25 -11.58 -60.34 44.73
C GLY A 25 -12.74 -59.32 44.78
N LEU A 26 -13.93 -59.71 45.28
CA LEU A 26 -15.08 -58.82 45.62
C LEU A 26 -15.41 -58.97 47.11
N PRO A 27 -15.96 -57.97 47.86
CA PRO A 27 -17.33 -57.40 47.71
C PRO A 27 -17.39 -55.84 47.68
N ALA A 28 -18.33 -55.18 46.97
CA ALA A 28 -19.72 -54.82 47.36
C ALA A 28 -19.85 -53.93 48.62
N ALA A 29 -20.63 -52.83 48.69
CA ALA A 29 -21.50 -52.13 47.73
C ALA A 29 -21.74 -50.66 48.17
N TYR A 30 -22.18 -49.76 47.27
CA TYR A 30 -23.52 -49.15 47.25
C TYR A 30 -23.69 -48.22 46.02
N ALA A 31 -24.94 -47.98 45.61
CA ALA A 31 -25.36 -47.23 44.41
C ALA A 31 -25.43 -45.69 44.65
N GLN A 32 -25.73 -44.78 43.72
CA GLN A 32 -26.25 -44.88 42.33
C GLN A 32 -25.98 -43.54 41.57
N GLU A 33 -26.30 -43.50 40.26
CA GLU A 33 -26.60 -42.31 39.43
C GLU A 33 -25.49 -41.32 39.03
N GLY A 34 -24.93 -41.57 37.84
CA GLY A 34 -25.24 -40.72 36.68
C GLY A 34 -24.49 -39.39 36.49
N LEU A 35 -23.50 -39.38 35.59
CA LEU A 35 -23.39 -38.42 34.48
C LEU A 35 -22.27 -38.86 33.53
N ALA A 36 -22.46 -38.68 32.22
CA ALA A 36 -21.50 -39.14 31.22
C ALA A 36 -20.31 -38.17 31.08
N SER A 37 -19.11 -38.61 31.46
CA SER A 37 -17.86 -37.99 31.00
C SER A 37 -17.27 -38.84 29.88
N THR A 38 -17.35 -38.36 28.64
CA THR A 38 -16.57 -38.91 27.54
C THR A 38 -15.09 -38.82 27.88
N THR A 39 -14.40 -39.97 27.90
CA THR A 39 -12.96 -40.03 28.14
C THR A 39 -12.23 -39.17 27.11
N ALA A 40 -11.48 -38.18 27.59
CA ALA A 40 -10.57 -37.42 26.75
C ALA A 40 -9.58 -38.38 26.09
N ALA A 41 -9.65 -38.51 24.77
CA ALA A 41 -8.62 -39.19 24.01
C ALA A 41 -7.35 -38.34 24.10
N ASN A 42 -6.36 -38.81 24.85
CA ASN A 42 -4.99 -38.30 24.76
C ASN A 42 -4.50 -38.53 23.33
N SER A 43 -4.64 -37.52 22.48
CA SER A 43 -3.94 -37.50 21.21
C SER A 43 -2.45 -37.41 21.51
N SER A 44 -1.68 -38.38 21.02
CA SER A 44 -0.24 -38.23 20.92
C SER A 44 0.02 -37.04 19.99
N ALA A 45 0.39 -35.89 20.55
CA ALA A 45 0.69 -34.70 19.77
C ALA A 45 1.76 -35.06 18.73
N SER A 46 1.44 -34.90 17.45
CA SER A 46 2.41 -35.14 16.38
C SER A 46 3.59 -34.18 16.56
N VAL A 47 4.82 -34.69 16.39
CA VAL A 47 6.01 -33.82 16.46
C VAL A 47 5.91 -32.81 15.32
N PRO A 48 5.96 -31.49 15.60
CA PRO A 48 5.84 -30.49 14.55
C PRO A 48 7.05 -30.52 13.62
N ILE A 49 6.80 -30.16 12.36
CA ILE A 49 7.85 -29.83 11.40
C ILE A 49 8.21 -28.36 11.63
N ARG A 50 9.38 -28.11 12.22
CA ARG A 50 9.95 -26.77 12.40
C ARG A 50 11.01 -26.54 11.33
N GLU A 51 10.60 -25.88 10.26
CA GLU A 51 11.44 -25.57 9.09
C GLU A 51 11.13 -24.15 8.60
N LYS A 52 12.06 -23.56 7.84
CA LYS A 52 11.81 -22.26 7.22
C LYS A 52 10.65 -22.36 6.21
N VAL A 53 9.71 -21.42 6.30
CA VAL A 53 8.59 -21.30 5.36
C VAL A 53 9.11 -20.71 4.06
N MET A 54 9.16 -21.50 2.99
CA MET A 54 9.78 -21.12 1.71
C MET A 54 8.79 -20.44 0.76
N ALA A 55 7.51 -20.82 0.81
CA ALA A 55 6.40 -20.22 0.07
C ALA A 55 5.06 -20.63 0.71
N LYS A 56 3.97 -19.92 0.40
CA LYS A 56 2.59 -20.32 0.76
C LYS A 56 1.62 -19.88 -0.33
N ASN A 57 0.59 -20.67 -0.60
CA ASN A 57 -0.42 -20.33 -1.59
C ASN A 57 -1.82 -20.71 -1.07
N ALA A 58 -2.61 -19.70 -0.69
CA ALA A 58 -3.95 -19.89 -0.17
C ALA A 58 -4.91 -20.50 -1.21
N ALA A 59 -4.81 -20.07 -2.47
CA ALA A 59 -5.68 -20.55 -3.55
C ALA A 59 -5.38 -22.01 -3.94
N ALA A 60 -4.10 -22.39 -3.98
CA ALA A 60 -3.67 -23.77 -4.20
C ALA A 60 -3.76 -24.65 -2.94
N LYS A 61 -4.06 -24.07 -1.77
CA LYS A 61 -4.03 -24.71 -0.45
C LYS A 61 -2.69 -25.44 -0.19
N THR A 62 -1.57 -24.72 -0.29
CA THR A 62 -0.23 -25.27 -0.01
C THR A 62 0.65 -24.37 0.86
N ILE A 63 1.60 -25.01 1.55
CA ILE A 63 2.77 -24.38 2.20
C ILE A 63 4.03 -25.15 1.78
N ASP A 64 5.11 -24.44 1.45
CA ASP A 64 6.40 -25.02 1.08
C ASP A 64 7.39 -24.84 2.23
N LEU A 65 8.04 -25.92 2.65
CA LEU A 65 8.96 -25.97 3.79
C LEU A 65 10.36 -26.39 3.32
N GLU A 66 11.40 -25.88 3.98
CA GLU A 66 12.80 -25.93 3.51
C GLU A 66 13.32 -27.32 3.09
N PHE A 67 12.96 -28.37 3.84
CA PHE A 67 13.42 -29.75 3.64
C PHE A 67 12.27 -30.69 3.32
N LYS A 68 11.12 -30.51 3.97
CA LYS A 68 9.90 -31.29 3.72
C LYS A 68 9.29 -31.01 2.34
N GLY A 69 9.56 -29.84 1.76
CA GLY A 69 8.98 -29.38 0.49
C GLY A 69 7.51 -29.00 0.64
N THR A 70 6.78 -29.08 -0.47
CA THR A 70 5.40 -28.60 -0.55
C THR A 70 4.42 -29.58 0.12
N VAL A 71 3.69 -29.08 1.11
CA VAL A 71 2.64 -29.78 1.88
C VAL A 71 1.29 -29.13 1.57
N GLY A 72 0.26 -29.97 1.38
CA GLY A 72 -1.12 -29.48 1.25
C GLY A 72 -1.69 -28.96 2.58
N LEU A 73 -2.61 -28.02 2.54
CA LEU A 73 -3.32 -27.50 3.72
C LEU A 73 -4.63 -28.26 3.91
N SER A 74 -4.97 -28.58 5.17
CA SER A 74 -6.28 -29.14 5.51
C SER A 74 -7.39 -28.13 5.28
N ASP A 75 -8.59 -28.61 4.92
CA ASP A 75 -9.81 -27.79 4.89
C ASP A 75 -10.23 -27.33 6.30
N THR A 76 -9.72 -28.00 7.35
CA THR A 76 -9.89 -27.66 8.77
C THR A 76 -8.63 -27.02 9.38
N LEU A 77 -7.75 -26.44 8.56
CA LEU A 77 -6.51 -25.81 9.03
C LEU A 77 -6.79 -24.77 10.13
N THR A 78 -6.13 -24.95 11.27
CA THR A 78 -6.03 -23.94 12.32
C THR A 78 -4.67 -23.23 12.24
N VAL A 79 -4.66 -21.92 12.46
CA VAL A 79 -3.42 -21.14 12.59
C VAL A 79 -3.50 -20.33 13.88
N GLU A 80 -2.42 -20.33 14.64
CA GLU A 80 -2.33 -19.57 15.90
C GLU A 80 -0.92 -18.97 16.07
N GLN A 81 -0.80 -17.94 16.90
CA GLN A 81 0.46 -17.37 17.33
C GLN A 81 0.57 -17.53 18.85
N GLN A 82 1.71 -18.04 19.32
CA GLN A 82 1.91 -18.43 20.72
C GLN A 82 3.01 -17.59 21.39
N PHE A 83 2.66 -16.94 22.50
CA PHE A 83 3.57 -16.19 23.37
C PHE A 83 3.61 -16.86 24.74
N GLY A 84 4.54 -17.81 24.92
CA GLY A 84 4.61 -18.62 26.15
C GLY A 84 3.36 -19.48 26.32
N SER A 85 2.54 -19.16 27.33
CA SER A 85 1.22 -19.79 27.57
C SER A 85 0.06 -19.14 26.81
N THR A 86 0.24 -17.92 26.29
CA THR A 86 -0.82 -17.19 25.57
C THR A 86 -0.90 -17.68 24.13
N VAL A 87 -2.11 -17.96 23.64
CA VAL A 87 -2.38 -18.39 22.25
C VAL A 87 -3.39 -17.44 21.63
N ILE A 88 -3.05 -16.89 20.47
CA ILE A 88 -3.86 -15.93 19.70
C ILE A 88 -4.25 -16.60 18.39
N ALA A 89 -5.55 -16.65 18.06
CA ALA A 89 -6.02 -17.19 16.79
C ALA A 89 -5.54 -16.32 15.62
N LYS A 90 -5.03 -16.95 14.55
CA LYS A 90 -4.42 -16.30 13.38
C LYS A 90 -4.91 -16.94 12.08
N SER A 91 -4.38 -16.44 10.97
CA SER A 91 -4.70 -16.88 9.61
C SER A 91 -3.45 -17.26 8.82
N LEU A 92 -3.61 -17.91 7.66
CA LEU A 92 -2.50 -18.19 6.76
C LEU A 92 -1.79 -16.91 6.25
N SER A 93 -2.45 -15.75 6.24
CA SER A 93 -1.80 -14.47 5.92
C SER A 93 -0.75 -14.06 6.96
N ASP A 94 -0.94 -14.40 8.24
CA ASP A 94 0.03 -14.12 9.32
C ASP A 94 1.31 -14.97 9.24
N VAL A 95 1.26 -16.13 8.58
CA VAL A 95 2.42 -17.02 8.42
C VAL A 95 3.37 -16.44 7.37
N MET A 96 4.39 -15.70 7.78
CA MET A 96 5.28 -15.04 6.83
C MET A 96 6.21 -16.02 6.11
N VAL A 97 6.52 -15.72 4.85
CA VAL A 97 7.58 -16.42 4.12
C VAL A 97 8.95 -15.99 4.68
N GLY A 98 9.91 -16.90 4.70
CA GLY A 98 11.21 -16.72 5.35
C GLY A 98 11.18 -16.93 6.87
N ALA A 99 10.00 -17.11 7.48
CA ALA A 99 9.88 -17.35 8.91
C ALA A 99 10.45 -18.72 9.29
N GLU A 100 11.27 -18.74 10.34
CA GLU A 100 11.89 -19.94 10.94
C GLU A 100 11.25 -20.31 12.29
N ASN A 101 10.41 -19.42 12.83
CA ASN A 101 9.67 -19.57 14.09
C ASN A 101 8.28 -20.20 13.88
N VAL A 102 8.15 -21.13 12.93
CA VAL A 102 6.86 -21.73 12.55
C VAL A 102 6.90 -23.25 12.74
N ASP A 103 5.92 -23.77 13.48
CA ASP A 103 5.67 -25.20 13.65
C ASP A 103 4.49 -25.63 12.79
N VAL A 104 4.70 -26.64 11.94
CA VAL A 104 3.65 -27.22 11.09
C VAL A 104 3.32 -28.64 11.56
N TYR A 105 2.09 -28.83 12.04
CA TYR A 105 1.57 -30.11 12.49
C TYR A 105 0.77 -30.77 11.37
N LEU A 106 1.18 -31.98 10.98
CA LEU A 106 0.46 -32.77 9.98
C LEU A 106 -0.71 -33.55 10.61
N GLY A 107 -1.82 -33.61 9.89
CA GLY A 107 -2.93 -34.51 10.16
C GLY A 107 -2.69 -35.92 9.58
N ASN A 108 -3.63 -36.83 9.84
CA ASN A 108 -3.56 -38.22 9.38
C ASN A 108 -3.58 -38.37 7.84
N ASP A 109 -4.03 -37.35 7.11
CA ASP A 109 -4.01 -37.28 5.64
C ASP A 109 -2.69 -36.73 5.08
N GLY A 110 -1.71 -36.43 5.94
CA GLY A 110 -0.40 -35.87 5.59
C GLY A 110 -0.42 -34.37 5.25
N LYS A 111 -1.56 -33.69 5.37
CA LYS A 111 -1.68 -32.24 5.17
C LYS A 111 -1.42 -31.48 6.47
N ALA A 112 -1.03 -30.21 6.36
CA ALA A 112 -0.95 -29.30 7.49
C ALA A 112 -2.36 -29.07 8.09
N ALA A 113 -2.58 -29.55 9.32
CA ALA A 113 -3.84 -29.41 10.03
C ALA A 113 -3.79 -28.30 11.09
N LYS A 114 -2.60 -27.99 11.60
CA LYS A 114 -2.36 -26.87 12.51
C LYS A 114 -1.00 -26.22 12.21
N ILE A 115 -0.95 -24.89 12.25
CA ILE A 115 0.29 -24.10 12.16
C ILE A 115 0.39 -23.20 13.39
N VAL A 116 1.54 -23.19 14.05
CA VAL A 116 1.83 -22.32 15.21
C VAL A 116 2.98 -21.39 14.87
N ILE A 117 2.76 -20.08 14.98
CA ILE A 117 3.79 -19.05 14.92
C ILE A 117 4.31 -18.83 16.35
N VAL A 118 5.57 -19.12 16.61
CA VAL A 118 6.17 -19.02 17.94
C VAL A 118 6.73 -17.62 18.15
N GLY A 119 6.12 -16.85 19.05
CA GLY A 119 6.48 -15.45 19.32
C GLY A 119 6.32 -14.53 18.11
N ASP A 120 7.11 -13.45 18.08
CA ASP A 120 7.13 -12.51 16.96
C ASP A 120 7.98 -13.00 15.79
N THR A 121 7.44 -12.89 14.58
CA THR A 121 8.22 -13.08 13.37
C THR A 121 9.20 -11.91 13.16
N PRO A 122 10.49 -12.15 12.85
CA PRO A 122 11.45 -11.08 12.58
C PRO A 122 11.13 -10.29 11.30
N LEU A 123 11.04 -8.97 11.44
CA LEU A 123 10.80 -8.01 10.33
C LEU A 123 12.09 -7.49 9.68
N ASN A 124 13.27 -7.92 10.14
CA ASN A 124 14.54 -7.38 9.68
C ASN A 124 15.16 -8.14 8.49
N ARG A 125 14.61 -9.28 8.05
CA ARG A 125 15.10 -10.03 6.89
C ARG A 125 14.19 -9.83 5.69
N MET A 126 14.75 -9.31 4.59
CA MET A 126 14.09 -9.19 3.31
C MET A 126 14.48 -10.33 2.37
N ARG A 127 13.48 -10.88 1.69
CA ARG A 127 13.64 -11.85 0.59
C ARG A 127 13.25 -11.15 -0.70
N VAL A 128 14.23 -10.94 -1.58
CA VAL A 128 14.08 -10.20 -2.84
C VAL A 128 14.13 -11.16 -4.02
N GLY A 129 13.05 -11.24 -4.80
CA GLY A 129 13.03 -11.96 -6.06
C GLY A 129 13.82 -11.20 -7.13
N ILE A 130 14.91 -11.80 -7.64
CA ILE A 130 15.76 -11.15 -8.66
C ILE A 130 15.27 -11.50 -10.06
N ARG A 131 14.92 -10.48 -10.86
CA ARG A 131 14.51 -10.66 -12.25
C ARG A 131 15.71 -10.72 -13.20
N LYS A 132 15.57 -11.35 -14.37
CA LYS A 132 16.54 -11.24 -15.47
C LYS A 132 16.49 -9.87 -16.14
N ASP A 133 15.29 -9.31 -16.30
CA ASP A 133 15.00 -7.99 -16.86
C ASP A 133 13.94 -7.25 -15.99
N ILE A 134 14.13 -5.96 -15.79
CA ILE A 134 13.26 -5.07 -14.99
C ILE A 134 12.50 -4.02 -15.84
N SER A 135 12.69 -4.03 -17.17
CA SER A 135 12.08 -3.05 -18.10
C SER A 135 10.58 -3.26 -18.31
N ASN A 136 10.08 -4.50 -18.18
CA ASN A 136 8.66 -4.84 -18.26
C ASN A 136 8.16 -5.45 -16.95
N ILE A 137 7.78 -4.59 -16.00
CA ILE A 137 7.32 -4.99 -14.67
C ILE A 137 6.05 -5.87 -14.68
N ALA A 138 5.22 -5.76 -15.72
CA ALA A 138 3.99 -6.54 -15.87
C ALA A 138 4.25 -8.01 -16.24
N ASP A 139 5.41 -8.31 -16.84
CA ASP A 139 5.81 -9.67 -17.16
C ASP A 139 6.46 -10.34 -15.93
N MET A 140 5.69 -11.17 -15.23
CA MET A 140 6.19 -11.94 -14.09
C MET A 140 7.10 -13.11 -14.49
N THR A 141 7.18 -13.50 -15.77
CA THR A 141 8.12 -14.55 -16.24
C THR A 141 9.58 -14.09 -16.23
N GLN A 142 9.82 -12.80 -15.99
CA GLN A 142 11.16 -12.25 -15.81
C GLN A 142 11.85 -12.74 -14.53
N ILE A 143 11.12 -13.34 -13.59
CA ILE A 143 11.70 -14.02 -12.42
C ILE A 143 12.31 -15.39 -12.76
N ASP A 144 11.96 -15.97 -13.91
CA ASP A 144 12.44 -17.29 -14.34
C ASP A 144 13.63 -17.12 -15.32
N HIS A 145 14.83 -17.47 -14.86
CA HIS A 145 16.10 -17.36 -15.55
C HIS A 145 16.43 -18.64 -16.34
N PRO A 146 16.82 -18.58 -17.62
CA PRO A 146 17.30 -19.76 -18.34
C PRO A 146 18.68 -20.22 -17.83
N GLN A 147 19.51 -19.28 -17.36
CA GLN A 147 20.86 -19.49 -16.88
C GLN A 147 21.20 -18.39 -15.86
N ILE A 148 21.94 -18.76 -14.81
CA ILE A 148 22.48 -17.84 -13.81
C ILE A 148 24.00 -18.01 -13.78
N ASN A 149 24.75 -16.92 -13.91
CA ASN A 149 26.21 -16.91 -13.74
C ASN A 149 26.56 -16.08 -12.51
N MET A 150 27.45 -16.59 -11.67
CA MET A 150 27.86 -15.91 -10.43
C MET A 150 29.36 -15.99 -10.20
N LYS A 151 29.92 -14.94 -9.58
CA LYS A 151 31.29 -14.90 -9.06
C LYS A 151 31.40 -13.96 -7.86
N SER A 152 32.46 -14.08 -7.07
CA SER A 152 32.80 -13.11 -6.01
C SER A 152 34.28 -12.76 -6.03
N ALA A 153 34.61 -11.50 -5.71
CA ALA A 153 35.99 -11.07 -5.51
C ALA A 153 36.66 -11.70 -4.28
N GLN A 154 35.88 -12.22 -3.31
CA GLN A 154 36.38 -12.87 -2.09
C GLN A 154 36.14 -14.39 -2.07
N GLY A 155 35.54 -14.96 -3.12
CA GLY A 155 35.04 -16.34 -3.11
C GLY A 155 33.71 -16.47 -2.35
N TYR A 156 33.13 -17.67 -2.39
CA TYR A 156 31.82 -17.96 -1.81
C TYR A 156 31.59 -19.47 -1.70
N ARG A 157 30.54 -19.88 -0.97
CA ARG A 157 30.18 -21.28 -0.72
C ARG A 157 28.83 -21.61 -1.33
N ILE A 158 28.75 -22.72 -2.05
CA ILE A 158 27.48 -23.31 -2.52
C ILE A 158 27.13 -24.47 -1.56
N LYS A 159 25.92 -24.49 -1.00
CA LYS A 159 25.40 -25.58 -0.16
C LYS A 159 24.14 -26.19 -0.76
N ASP A 160 24.09 -27.52 -0.78
CA ASP A 160 22.87 -28.32 -0.90
C ASP A 160 22.58 -28.87 0.50
N LYS A 161 21.72 -28.18 1.26
CA LYS A 161 21.45 -28.53 2.68
C LYS A 161 20.78 -29.90 2.78
N THR A 162 19.83 -30.20 1.89
CA THR A 162 19.09 -31.47 1.86
C THR A 162 20.01 -32.67 1.60
N ALA A 163 21.00 -32.52 0.70
CA ALA A 163 22.01 -33.56 0.47
C ALA A 163 23.18 -33.52 1.46
N SER A 164 23.23 -32.55 2.38
CA SER A 164 24.36 -32.27 3.27
C SER A 164 25.70 -32.11 2.54
N ARG A 165 25.69 -31.38 1.41
CA ARG A 165 26.89 -31.12 0.57
C ARG A 165 27.22 -29.64 0.52
N GLN A 166 28.51 -29.31 0.44
CA GLN A 166 28.98 -27.95 0.22
C GLN A 166 30.24 -27.89 -0.64
N PHE A 167 30.41 -26.78 -1.36
CA PHE A 167 31.51 -26.51 -2.29
C PHE A 167 32.00 -25.09 -2.08
N ASP A 168 33.30 -24.91 -1.86
CA ASP A 168 33.93 -23.58 -1.78
C ASP A 168 34.46 -23.18 -3.16
N ILE A 169 34.03 -22.01 -3.62
CA ILE A 169 34.40 -21.40 -4.89
C ILE A 169 35.43 -20.31 -4.63
N THR A 170 36.59 -20.42 -5.29
CA THR A 170 37.70 -19.49 -5.14
C THR A 170 37.38 -18.09 -5.68
N ALA A 171 38.08 -17.09 -5.15
CA ALA A 171 37.95 -15.70 -5.57
C ALA A 171 38.15 -15.53 -7.10
N GLY A 172 37.28 -14.72 -7.71
CA GLY A 172 37.28 -14.41 -9.15
C GLY A 172 36.67 -15.50 -10.05
N THR A 173 36.54 -16.74 -9.56
CA THR A 173 35.97 -17.86 -10.33
C THR A 173 34.49 -17.65 -10.62
N GLU A 174 34.09 -17.86 -11.88
CA GLU A 174 32.69 -17.85 -12.30
C GLU A 174 32.12 -19.27 -12.35
N VAL A 175 30.92 -19.44 -11.79
CA VAL A 175 30.13 -20.67 -11.83
C VAL A 175 28.83 -20.38 -12.59
N THR A 176 28.46 -21.30 -13.48
CA THR A 176 27.24 -21.24 -14.29
C THR A 176 26.26 -22.29 -13.81
N PHE A 177 25.02 -21.86 -13.55
CA PHE A 177 23.88 -22.69 -13.19
C PHE A 177 22.87 -22.69 -14.35
N THR A 178 22.43 -23.87 -14.76
CA THR A 178 21.35 -24.04 -15.76
C THR A 178 20.30 -25.03 -15.27
N ALA A 179 19.11 -24.99 -15.86
CA ALA A 179 18.11 -26.04 -15.72
C ALA A 179 18.24 -27.04 -16.87
N GLY A 180 18.27 -28.35 -16.56
CA GLY A 180 18.36 -29.41 -17.56
C GLY A 180 17.75 -30.71 -17.05
N ASN A 181 16.82 -31.29 -17.82
CA ASN A 181 16.09 -32.52 -17.48
C ASN A 181 15.39 -32.47 -16.09
N GLY A 182 14.87 -31.31 -15.71
CA GLY A 182 14.22 -31.12 -14.41
C GLY A 182 15.18 -31.04 -13.22
N GLN A 183 16.47 -30.80 -13.46
CA GLN A 183 17.53 -30.69 -12.45
C GLN A 183 18.32 -29.39 -12.64
N ILE A 184 18.88 -28.86 -11.55
CA ILE A 184 19.89 -27.81 -11.59
C ILE A 184 21.23 -28.45 -11.95
N VAL A 185 21.92 -27.89 -12.94
CA VAL A 185 23.27 -28.29 -13.36
C VAL A 185 24.23 -27.17 -13.00
N ILE A 186 25.25 -27.47 -12.20
CA ILE A 186 26.30 -26.53 -11.81
C ILE A 186 27.55 -26.84 -12.63
N THR A 187 28.10 -25.84 -13.31
CA THR A 187 29.32 -25.97 -14.10
C THR A 187 30.35 -24.88 -13.77
N GLN A 188 31.63 -25.25 -13.81
CA GLN A 188 32.76 -24.35 -13.65
C GLN A 188 33.78 -24.67 -14.75
N ASN A 189 34.22 -23.67 -15.51
CA ASN A 189 35.15 -23.84 -16.64
C ASN A 189 34.71 -24.93 -17.65
N GLY A 190 33.39 -25.12 -17.83
CA GLY A 190 32.81 -26.15 -18.70
C GLY A 190 32.70 -27.57 -18.11
N ALA A 191 33.27 -27.82 -16.93
CA ALA A 191 33.11 -29.09 -16.21
C ALA A 191 31.89 -29.07 -15.28
N GLU A 192 31.14 -30.18 -15.20
CA GLU A 192 30.02 -30.35 -14.28
C GLU A 192 30.54 -30.61 -12.85
N LEU A 193 30.15 -29.75 -11.90
CA LEU A 193 30.47 -29.88 -10.47
C LEU A 193 29.42 -30.69 -9.72
N LEU A 194 28.15 -30.46 -10.03
CA LEU A 194 27.01 -31.05 -9.35
C LEU A 194 25.78 -31.00 -10.25
N ARG A 195 24.92 -32.00 -10.09
CA ARG A 195 23.55 -32.04 -10.58
C ARG A 195 22.61 -32.39 -9.44
N THR A 196 21.57 -31.58 -9.19
CA THR A 196 20.65 -31.76 -8.06
C THR A 196 19.24 -31.29 -8.41
N VAL A 197 18.24 -31.79 -7.66
CA VAL A 197 16.86 -31.25 -7.67
C VAL A 197 16.60 -30.31 -6.49
N ASN A 198 17.52 -30.24 -5.54
CA ASN A 198 17.35 -29.53 -4.28
C ASN A 198 17.58 -28.02 -4.45
N ARG A 199 17.01 -27.22 -3.54
CA ARG A 199 17.33 -25.80 -3.40
C ARG A 199 18.80 -25.63 -2.96
N LEU A 200 19.51 -24.77 -3.65
CA LEU A 200 20.89 -24.41 -3.36
C LEU A 200 20.95 -23.07 -2.60
N TYR A 201 21.90 -22.99 -1.68
CA TYR A 201 22.22 -21.78 -0.92
C TYR A 201 23.62 -21.31 -1.31
N ILE A 202 23.75 -20.05 -1.72
CA ILE A 202 25.00 -19.46 -2.19
C ILE A 202 25.36 -18.38 -1.17
N GLU A 203 26.27 -18.74 -0.26
CA GLU A 203 26.69 -17.93 0.89
C GLU A 203 27.98 -17.18 0.54
N PRO A 204 28.06 -15.86 0.78
CA PRO A 204 29.28 -15.09 0.56
C PRO A 204 30.37 -15.48 1.57
N ALA A 205 31.65 -15.29 1.23
CA ALA A 205 32.76 -15.65 2.13
C ALA A 205 32.75 -14.91 3.49
N SER A 206 32.07 -13.76 3.57
CA SER A 206 31.76 -13.03 4.81
C SER A 206 30.45 -12.26 4.63
N VAL A 207 29.85 -11.76 5.72
CA VAL A 207 28.60 -10.98 5.67
C VAL A 207 28.67 -9.71 4.82
N ASP A 208 29.87 -9.14 4.66
CA ASP A 208 30.14 -7.95 3.84
C ASP A 208 30.69 -8.27 2.45
N SER A 209 30.97 -9.54 2.15
CA SER A 209 31.45 -9.96 0.83
C SER A 209 30.33 -9.93 -0.21
N LEU A 210 30.67 -9.49 -1.42
CA LEU A 210 29.68 -9.30 -2.50
C LEU A 210 29.64 -10.47 -3.48
N LEU A 211 28.43 -10.87 -3.86
CA LEU A 211 28.14 -11.86 -4.89
C LEU A 211 27.68 -11.14 -6.18
N GLN A 212 28.46 -11.23 -7.26
CA GLN A 212 28.10 -10.67 -8.55
C GLN A 212 27.26 -11.67 -9.34
N VAL A 213 26.12 -11.24 -9.89
CA VAL A 213 25.32 -12.02 -10.85
C VAL A 213 25.64 -11.51 -12.25
N THR A 214 26.49 -12.23 -12.98
CA THR A 214 27.03 -11.77 -14.27
C THR A 214 26.11 -12.07 -15.46
N SER A 215 25.14 -12.98 -15.32
CA SER A 215 24.15 -13.30 -16.36
C SER A 215 23.11 -12.20 -16.59
N ILE A 216 22.93 -11.27 -15.63
CA ILE A 216 21.99 -10.15 -15.72
C ILE A 216 22.73 -8.82 -15.90
N THR A 217 22.00 -7.76 -16.26
CA THR A 217 22.54 -6.40 -16.38
C THR A 217 21.56 -5.41 -15.74
N ARG A 218 22.09 -4.34 -15.15
CA ARG A 218 21.39 -3.18 -14.58
C ARG A 218 22.01 -1.89 -15.14
N ALA A 219 21.47 -0.72 -14.79
CA ALA A 219 21.91 0.55 -15.38
C ALA A 219 23.42 0.84 -15.22
N GLN A 220 24.05 0.36 -14.14
CA GLN A 220 25.50 0.47 -13.91
C GLN A 220 26.30 -0.82 -14.21
N GLY A 221 25.75 -1.74 -15.01
CA GLY A 221 26.47 -2.94 -15.47
C GLY A 221 26.06 -4.22 -14.75
N LYS A 222 27.05 -4.98 -14.24
CA LYS A 222 26.84 -6.31 -13.65
C LYS A 222 26.63 -6.22 -12.12
N PRO A 223 25.39 -6.38 -11.61
CA PRO A 223 25.05 -6.06 -10.23
C PRO A 223 25.72 -7.00 -9.22
N GLN A 224 26.04 -6.45 -8.05
CA GLN A 224 26.73 -7.11 -6.94
C GLN A 224 25.90 -7.00 -5.67
N TYR A 225 25.62 -8.12 -4.99
CA TYR A 225 24.66 -8.20 -3.90
C TYR A 225 25.31 -8.64 -2.59
N ARG A 226 24.78 -8.15 -1.47
CA ARG A 226 25.07 -8.66 -0.12
C ARG A 226 24.14 -9.82 0.24
N GLY A 227 24.45 -10.52 1.33
CA GLY A 227 23.60 -11.60 1.85
C GLY A 227 23.69 -12.90 1.06
N VAL A 228 22.75 -13.80 1.34
CA VAL A 228 22.72 -15.16 0.78
C VAL A 228 21.79 -15.21 -0.43
N PHE A 229 22.09 -16.07 -1.40
CA PHE A 229 21.15 -16.41 -2.47
C PHE A 229 20.55 -17.79 -2.28
N GLU A 230 19.25 -17.91 -2.51
CA GLU A 230 18.56 -19.19 -2.73
C GLU A 230 18.31 -19.38 -4.23
N LEU A 231 18.79 -20.49 -4.78
CA LEU A 231 18.64 -20.86 -6.18
C LEU A 231 17.90 -22.19 -6.30
N PHE A 232 16.81 -22.21 -7.06
CA PHE A 232 15.93 -23.37 -7.20
C PHE A 232 15.27 -23.40 -8.57
N LEU A 233 14.66 -24.52 -8.95
CA LEU A 233 13.90 -24.65 -10.19
C LEU A 233 12.56 -23.92 -10.11
N ASN A 234 12.10 -23.36 -11.22
CA ASN A 234 10.72 -22.89 -11.35
C ASN A 234 9.73 -24.08 -11.34
N PRO A 235 8.40 -23.86 -11.21
CA PRO A 235 7.42 -24.95 -11.11
C PRO A 235 7.41 -25.92 -12.32
N ALA A 236 7.71 -25.43 -13.52
CA ALA A 236 7.83 -26.25 -14.73
C ALA A 236 9.16 -27.03 -14.83
N LYS A 237 10.13 -26.73 -13.94
CA LYS A 237 11.48 -27.30 -13.87
C LYS A 237 12.32 -27.13 -15.14
N ASP A 238 12.00 -26.11 -15.94
CA ASP A 238 12.69 -25.74 -17.19
C ASP A 238 13.60 -24.50 -17.03
N LYS A 239 13.47 -23.76 -15.91
CA LYS A 239 14.21 -22.53 -15.61
C LYS A 239 14.57 -22.45 -14.13
N LEU A 240 15.44 -21.51 -13.79
CA LEU A 240 15.90 -21.23 -12.43
C LEU A 240 15.20 -19.98 -11.86
N ARG A 241 15.02 -19.95 -10.54
CA ARG A 241 14.65 -18.77 -9.76
C ARG A 241 15.78 -18.42 -8.80
N LEU A 242 15.92 -17.13 -8.52
CA LEU A 242 16.94 -16.56 -7.66
C LEU A 242 16.29 -15.61 -6.66
N ILE A 243 16.47 -15.89 -5.37
CA ILE A 243 16.01 -15.03 -4.26
C ILE A 243 17.23 -14.60 -3.46
N ASN A 244 17.39 -13.30 -3.26
CA ASN A 244 18.41 -12.73 -2.37
C ASN A 244 17.80 -12.55 -0.97
N GLU A 245 18.41 -13.12 0.06
CA GLU A 245 18.04 -12.90 1.46
C GLU A 245 19.13 -12.15 2.21
N LEU A 246 18.74 -11.04 2.84
CA LEU A 246 19.63 -10.13 3.55
C LEU A 246 18.87 -9.31 4.61
N ASP A 247 19.62 -8.63 5.47
CA ASP A 247 19.04 -7.66 6.42
C ASP A 247 18.48 -6.43 5.69
N ILE A 248 17.34 -5.91 6.15
CA ILE A 248 16.60 -4.80 5.52
C ILE A 248 17.45 -3.53 5.39
N GLU A 249 18.34 -3.24 6.33
CA GLU A 249 19.21 -2.05 6.23
C GLU A 249 20.26 -2.25 5.12
N LYS A 250 20.77 -3.47 4.94
CA LYS A 250 21.71 -3.81 3.86
C LYS A 250 21.03 -3.89 2.49
N TYR A 251 19.74 -4.21 2.44
CA TYR A 251 18.91 -4.05 1.24
C TYR A 251 18.79 -2.56 0.85
N LEU A 252 18.52 -1.68 1.83
CA LEU A 252 18.34 -0.25 1.58
C LEU A 252 19.60 0.45 1.04
N TYR A 253 20.80 -0.02 1.37
CA TYR A 253 22.07 0.47 0.78
C TYR A 253 22.10 0.42 -0.76
N GLN A 254 21.30 -0.46 -1.39
CA GLN A 254 21.23 -0.58 -2.86
C GLN A 254 19.88 -0.13 -3.44
N VAL A 255 18.88 0.15 -2.58
CA VAL A 255 17.61 0.78 -2.99
C VAL A 255 17.73 2.30 -3.01
N VAL A 256 18.19 2.90 -1.90
CA VAL A 256 18.25 4.36 -1.77
C VAL A 256 19.02 5.04 -2.91
N PRO A 257 20.23 4.60 -3.32
CA PRO A 257 20.92 5.18 -4.48
C PRO A 257 20.29 4.79 -5.84
N SER A 258 19.47 3.73 -5.90
CA SER A 258 18.73 3.32 -7.10
C SER A 258 17.45 4.13 -7.31
N GLU A 259 16.83 4.62 -6.23
CA GLU A 259 15.61 5.42 -6.24
C GLU A 259 15.88 6.93 -6.22
N MET A 260 16.84 7.39 -5.42
CA MET A 260 17.16 8.82 -5.24
C MET A 260 18.66 9.08 -5.49
N PRO A 261 19.02 10.07 -6.33
CA PRO A 261 20.43 10.41 -6.56
C PRO A 261 21.12 10.86 -5.27
N SER A 262 22.35 10.41 -5.03
CA SER A 262 23.13 10.78 -3.84
C SER A 262 23.41 12.29 -3.74
N SER A 263 23.34 13.04 -4.84
CA SER A 263 23.44 14.50 -4.87
C SER A 263 22.22 15.23 -4.29
N PHE A 264 21.18 14.53 -3.82
CA PHE A 264 19.96 15.14 -3.27
C PHE A 264 20.09 15.58 -1.81
N GLY A 265 21.23 15.30 -1.16
CA GLY A 265 21.54 15.76 0.19
C GLY A 265 21.02 14.85 1.30
N LEU A 266 21.66 14.93 2.47
CA LEU A 266 21.48 13.94 3.54
C LEU A 266 20.03 13.84 4.07
N GLU A 267 19.35 14.96 4.27
CA GLU A 267 17.98 14.95 4.83
C GLU A 267 16.94 14.36 3.86
N ALA A 268 17.09 14.62 2.55
CA ALA A 268 16.25 14.00 1.53
C ALA A 268 16.49 12.48 1.44
N LEU A 269 17.77 12.06 1.51
CA LEU A 269 18.14 10.65 1.52
C LEU A 269 17.67 9.92 2.79
N LYS A 270 17.67 10.59 3.96
CA LYS A 270 17.10 10.04 5.21
C LYS A 270 15.58 9.85 5.07
N ALA A 271 14.87 10.84 4.52
CA ALA A 271 13.44 10.71 4.23
C ALA A 271 13.15 9.54 3.26
N GLN A 272 13.93 9.42 2.18
CA GLN A 272 13.84 8.31 1.23
C GLN A 272 14.13 6.94 1.87
N SER A 273 15.09 6.87 2.80
CA SER A 273 15.43 5.64 3.53
C SER A 273 14.25 5.15 4.39
N ILE A 274 13.61 6.06 5.12
CA ILE A 274 12.44 5.76 5.95
C ILE A 274 11.22 5.38 5.10
N ALA A 275 10.97 6.10 4.01
CA ALA A 275 9.90 5.78 3.07
C ALA A 275 10.10 4.40 2.45
N ALA A 276 11.31 4.09 1.97
CA ALA A 276 11.66 2.79 1.41
C ALA A 276 11.54 1.66 2.44
N ARG A 277 12.04 1.84 3.67
CA ARG A 277 11.91 0.84 4.75
C ARG A 277 10.44 0.52 5.05
N THR A 278 9.61 1.56 5.17
CA THR A 278 8.17 1.43 5.44
C THR A 278 7.43 0.74 4.28
N TYR A 279 7.79 1.08 3.04
CA TYR A 279 7.21 0.47 1.84
C TYR A 279 7.57 -1.03 1.71
N ALA A 280 8.85 -1.39 1.86
CA ALA A 280 9.30 -2.78 1.82
C ALA A 280 8.62 -3.67 2.88
N LEU A 281 8.39 -3.12 4.08
CA LEU A 281 7.64 -3.80 5.15
C LEU A 281 6.13 -3.93 4.85
N THR A 282 5.57 -3.07 4.00
CA THR A 282 4.17 -3.19 3.56
C THR A 282 4.00 -4.37 2.60
N ASP A 283 4.90 -4.55 1.62
CA ASP A 283 4.92 -5.73 0.73
C ASP A 283 5.22 -7.03 1.53
N TYR A 284 6.08 -6.97 2.57
CA TYR A 284 6.30 -8.08 3.52
C TYR A 284 5.00 -8.49 4.23
N LEU A 285 4.33 -7.55 4.92
CA LEU A 285 3.16 -7.85 5.74
C LEU A 285 1.93 -8.27 4.91
N THR A 286 1.78 -7.71 3.70
CA THR A 286 0.70 -8.09 2.77
C THR A 286 0.93 -9.44 2.07
N SER A 287 2.10 -10.08 2.25
CA SER A 287 2.42 -11.39 1.66
C SER A 287 2.28 -11.44 0.13
N ARG A 288 2.45 -10.31 -0.57
CA ARG A 288 2.08 -10.12 -1.99
C ARG A 288 2.69 -11.12 -2.97
N PHE A 289 3.89 -11.62 -2.70
CA PHE A 289 4.61 -12.60 -3.53
C PHE A 289 4.92 -13.91 -2.80
N ALA A 290 4.16 -14.20 -1.74
CA ALA A 290 4.38 -15.37 -0.90
C ALA A 290 4.20 -16.71 -1.65
N ASP A 291 3.44 -16.73 -2.74
CA ASP A 291 3.28 -17.88 -3.65
C ASP A 291 4.56 -18.20 -4.45
N ARG A 292 5.46 -17.22 -4.59
CA ARG A 292 6.75 -17.32 -5.28
C ARG A 292 7.95 -17.39 -4.34
N GLY A 293 7.70 -17.21 -3.04
CA GLY A 293 8.67 -17.43 -1.97
C GLY A 293 9.52 -16.21 -1.57
N PHE A 294 9.11 -15.01 -1.96
CA PHE A 294 9.80 -13.75 -1.62
C PHE A 294 8.81 -12.67 -1.14
N HIS A 295 9.34 -11.59 -0.57
CA HIS A 295 8.53 -10.46 -0.05
C HIS A 295 8.32 -9.37 -1.10
N ILE A 296 9.37 -9.07 -1.86
CA ILE A 296 9.48 -7.97 -2.83
C ILE A 296 10.27 -8.42 -4.06
N ASP A 297 10.10 -7.74 -5.19
CA ASP A 297 11.00 -7.89 -6.35
C ASP A 297 11.99 -6.72 -6.49
N ASP A 298 12.92 -6.84 -7.44
CA ASP A 298 13.98 -5.87 -7.69
C ASP A 298 13.64 -4.78 -8.73
N SER A 299 12.34 -4.55 -8.96
CA SER A 299 11.83 -3.62 -9.98
C SER A 299 10.87 -2.57 -9.40
N THR A 300 10.44 -1.60 -10.21
CA THR A 300 9.41 -0.62 -9.81
C THR A 300 8.02 -1.23 -9.54
N LEU A 301 7.85 -2.56 -9.59
CA LEU A 301 6.66 -3.25 -9.06
C LEU A 301 6.67 -3.28 -7.52
N SER A 302 7.86 -3.36 -6.94
CA SER A 302 8.16 -3.12 -5.52
C SER A 302 9.02 -1.86 -5.40
N GLN A 303 10.35 -1.99 -5.43
CA GLN A 303 11.31 -0.88 -5.44
C GLN A 303 12.54 -1.26 -6.27
N VAL A 304 13.18 -0.27 -6.89
CA VAL A 304 14.37 -0.48 -7.72
C VAL A 304 15.54 -0.89 -6.82
N TYR A 305 16.02 -2.13 -6.97
CA TYR A 305 17.11 -2.68 -6.18
C TYR A 305 18.35 -2.92 -7.03
N ASN A 306 19.49 -2.37 -6.59
CA ASN A 306 20.80 -2.59 -7.21
C ASN A 306 20.89 -2.17 -8.69
N ASN A 307 20.20 -1.08 -9.05
CA ASN A 307 20.31 -0.44 -10.36
C ASN A 307 21.43 0.60 -10.41
N THR A 308 21.68 1.24 -9.27
CA THR A 308 22.83 2.10 -8.97
C THR A 308 23.71 1.40 -7.92
N SER A 309 25.03 1.57 -8.01
CA SER A 309 25.99 1.11 -7.01
C SER A 309 25.77 1.76 -5.64
N GLU A 310 26.18 1.08 -4.57
CA GLU A 310 26.17 1.63 -3.21
C GLU A 310 26.99 2.94 -3.13
N ASN A 311 26.50 3.92 -2.35
CA ASN A 311 27.14 5.22 -2.18
C ASN A 311 27.26 5.58 -0.70
N ALA A 312 28.42 6.10 -0.26
CA ALA A 312 28.68 6.38 1.14
C ALA A 312 27.65 7.34 1.80
N LEU A 313 27.17 8.36 1.08
CA LEU A 313 26.19 9.30 1.62
C LEU A 313 24.78 8.67 1.72
N THR A 314 24.44 7.75 0.82
CA THR A 314 23.17 7.01 0.90
C THR A 314 23.21 5.96 2.01
N SER A 315 24.32 5.24 2.17
CA SER A 315 24.50 4.31 3.30
C SER A 315 24.48 5.06 4.64
N GLN A 316 25.14 6.21 4.75
CA GLN A 316 25.06 7.09 5.92
C GLN A 316 23.61 7.52 6.24
N ALA A 317 22.76 7.78 5.23
CA ALA A 317 21.36 8.14 5.43
C ALA A 317 20.51 6.96 5.93
N VAL A 318 20.79 5.74 5.46
CA VAL A 318 20.19 4.50 5.95
C VAL A 318 20.60 4.25 7.40
N ASP A 319 21.90 4.30 7.69
CA ASP A 319 22.45 4.09 9.03
C ASP A 319 21.89 5.11 10.04
N ALA A 320 21.85 6.40 9.68
CA ALA A 320 21.28 7.46 10.51
C ALA A 320 19.76 7.37 10.71
N THR A 321 19.08 6.46 10.00
CA THR A 321 17.64 6.20 10.13
C THR A 321 17.32 4.73 10.40
N THR A 322 18.29 3.92 10.83
CA THR A 322 18.13 2.48 11.06
C THR A 322 16.90 2.20 11.92
N GLY A 323 16.06 1.28 11.47
CA GLY A 323 14.81 0.91 12.14
C GLY A 323 13.69 1.97 12.13
N LYS A 324 13.91 3.20 11.65
CA LYS A 324 12.85 4.23 11.61
C LYS A 324 11.86 3.95 10.47
N ILE A 325 10.57 3.94 10.80
CA ILE A 325 9.43 3.68 9.91
C ILE A 325 8.28 4.65 10.19
N MET A 326 7.36 4.79 9.25
CA MET A 326 6.15 5.60 9.40
C MET A 326 4.91 4.74 9.69
N LYS A 327 4.14 5.13 10.70
CA LYS A 327 2.83 4.52 11.02
C LYS A 327 1.70 5.55 11.04
N ASN A 328 0.47 5.08 10.82
CA ASN A 328 -0.76 5.83 11.03
C ASN A 328 -1.71 4.94 11.87
N GLY A 329 -1.94 5.31 13.13
CA GLY A 329 -2.57 4.41 14.10
C GLY A 329 -1.70 3.17 14.35
N SER A 330 -2.29 1.98 14.18
CA SER A 330 -1.63 0.67 14.25
C SER A 330 -1.00 0.20 12.93
N GLN A 331 -1.26 0.88 11.80
CA GLN A 331 -0.84 0.41 10.48
C GLN A 331 0.41 1.16 9.98
N LEU A 332 1.22 0.50 9.15
CA LEU A 332 2.27 1.18 8.39
C LEU A 332 1.65 2.18 7.40
N VAL A 333 2.36 3.29 7.18
CA VAL A 333 2.00 4.25 6.13
C VAL A 333 2.28 3.64 4.76
N ASP A 334 1.33 3.80 3.84
CA ASP A 334 1.50 3.55 2.40
C ASP A 334 2.52 4.56 1.83
N ALA A 335 3.80 4.23 1.95
CA ALA A 335 4.93 5.15 1.78
C ALA A 335 5.38 5.33 0.31
N ARG A 336 4.43 5.37 -0.65
CA ARG A 336 4.76 5.63 -2.06
C ARG A 336 5.42 6.98 -2.26
N PHE A 337 6.33 7.06 -3.21
CA PHE A 337 7.09 8.26 -3.59
C PHE A 337 7.25 8.32 -5.11
N TYR A 338 7.58 9.49 -5.65
CA TYR A 338 7.70 9.72 -7.10
C TYR A 338 8.72 10.83 -7.42
N SER A 339 9.14 10.92 -8.68
CA SER A 339 10.28 11.76 -9.07
C SER A 339 10.06 13.26 -8.84
N THR A 340 9.00 13.86 -9.38
CA THR A 340 8.79 15.32 -9.36
C THR A 340 7.31 15.67 -9.36
N SER A 341 6.89 16.67 -8.58
CA SER A 341 5.54 17.25 -8.65
C SER A 341 5.43 18.39 -9.67
N GLY A 342 4.23 18.61 -10.20
CA GLY A 342 3.92 19.81 -11.00
C GLY A 342 3.67 21.06 -10.15
N GLY A 343 4.00 21.03 -8.85
CA GLY A 343 3.51 21.99 -7.87
C GLY A 343 2.19 21.60 -7.21
N TYR A 344 1.67 20.39 -7.50
CA TYR A 344 0.55 19.74 -6.82
C TYR A 344 0.83 18.24 -6.67
N GLY A 345 0.29 17.62 -5.61
CA GLY A 345 0.19 16.17 -5.43
C GLY A 345 -1.26 15.69 -5.58
N ALA A 346 -1.45 14.38 -5.75
CA ALA A 346 -2.75 13.70 -5.90
C ALA A 346 -3.06 12.81 -4.69
N SER A 347 -4.34 12.49 -4.49
CA SER A 347 -4.74 11.51 -3.48
C SER A 347 -4.58 10.08 -4.02
N LYS A 348 -4.25 9.11 -3.15
CA LYS A 348 -4.09 7.69 -3.56
C LYS A 348 -5.29 7.16 -4.35
N HIS A 349 -6.49 7.40 -3.81
CA HIS A 349 -7.75 6.91 -4.35
C HIS A 349 -8.13 7.53 -5.71
N GLU A 350 -7.52 8.66 -6.07
CA GLU A 350 -7.74 9.36 -7.34
C GLU A 350 -6.81 8.86 -8.46
N VAL A 351 -5.87 7.98 -8.11
CA VAL A 351 -4.83 7.42 -8.99
C VAL A 351 -5.03 5.92 -9.18
N TRP A 352 -5.32 5.19 -8.09
CA TRP A 352 -5.55 3.75 -8.11
C TRP A 352 -6.97 3.40 -7.63
N HIS A 353 -7.45 2.26 -8.14
CA HIS A 353 -8.71 1.65 -7.73
C HIS A 353 -8.48 0.71 -6.54
N ASP A 354 -9.56 0.34 -5.84
CA ASP A 354 -9.51 -0.72 -4.83
C ASP A 354 -9.49 -2.08 -5.52
N VAL A 355 -8.41 -2.85 -5.32
CA VAL A 355 -8.10 -4.07 -6.10
C VAL A 355 -9.17 -5.16 -5.95
N GLU A 356 -9.81 -5.27 -4.79
CA GLU A 356 -10.82 -6.30 -4.51
C GLU A 356 -12.19 -5.99 -5.13
N THR A 357 -12.58 -4.71 -5.16
CA THR A 357 -13.92 -4.27 -5.61
C THR A 357 -13.91 -3.66 -7.01
N ASN A 358 -12.72 -3.39 -7.56
CA ASN A 358 -12.49 -2.56 -8.76
C ASN A 358 -13.05 -1.13 -8.67
N GLN A 359 -13.35 -0.63 -7.46
CA GLN A 359 -13.93 0.69 -7.27
C GLN A 359 -12.92 1.80 -7.63
N PHE A 360 -13.33 2.75 -8.48
CA PHE A 360 -12.59 3.97 -8.78
C PHE A 360 -13.51 5.21 -8.71
N PRO A 361 -13.18 6.25 -7.91
CA PRO A 361 -12.03 6.35 -7.01
C PRO A 361 -12.03 5.26 -5.93
N GLY A 362 -10.85 4.81 -5.52
CA GLY A 362 -10.71 3.81 -4.45
C GLY A 362 -11.01 4.38 -3.06
N THR A 363 -10.49 3.72 -2.02
CA THR A 363 -10.68 4.12 -0.62
C THR A 363 -9.71 5.24 -0.25
N PRO A 364 -10.18 6.41 0.23
CA PRO A 364 -9.33 7.51 0.66
C PRO A 364 -8.41 7.13 1.84
N LEU A 365 -7.20 7.69 1.87
CA LEU A 365 -6.29 7.61 3.01
C LEU A 365 -5.97 9.03 3.51
N PRO A 366 -6.09 9.31 4.82
CA PRO A 366 -6.02 10.68 5.35
C PRO A 366 -4.63 11.33 5.22
N TYR A 367 -3.58 10.52 5.07
CA TYR A 367 -2.20 10.96 4.88
C TYR A 367 -1.74 10.97 3.41
N LEU A 368 -2.53 10.47 2.46
CA LEU A 368 -2.26 10.52 1.01
C LEU A 368 -3.35 11.28 0.27
N THR A 369 -3.35 12.60 0.47
CA THR A 369 -4.34 13.56 -0.06
C THR A 369 -3.70 14.51 -1.07
N GLY A 370 -4.40 14.82 -2.17
CA GLY A 370 -3.99 15.86 -3.10
C GLY A 370 -3.95 17.24 -2.46
N ARG A 371 -2.92 18.03 -2.78
CA ARG A 371 -2.67 19.37 -2.22
C ARG A 371 -1.67 20.15 -3.06
N SER A 372 -1.61 21.46 -2.86
CA SER A 372 -0.59 22.32 -3.46
C SER A 372 0.77 22.15 -2.79
N TYR A 373 1.80 22.18 -3.62
CA TYR A 373 3.22 22.33 -3.26
C TYR A 373 3.84 23.58 -3.91
N THR A 374 3.00 24.48 -4.46
CA THR A 374 3.41 25.73 -5.11
C THR A 374 3.31 26.86 -4.09
N TYR A 375 4.36 27.67 -3.94
CA TYR A 375 4.30 28.89 -3.12
C TYR A 375 3.39 29.92 -3.77
N ASP A 376 2.57 30.60 -2.98
CA ASP A 376 1.80 31.76 -3.46
C ASP A 376 2.76 32.92 -3.77
N PRO A 377 2.84 33.42 -5.03
CA PRO A 377 3.72 34.54 -5.37
C PRO A 377 3.39 35.84 -4.64
N ALA A 378 2.17 36.01 -4.14
CA ALA A 378 1.78 37.16 -3.33
C ALA A 378 2.24 37.03 -1.87
N ASN A 379 2.39 35.80 -1.36
CA ASN A 379 2.91 35.51 -0.03
C ASN A 379 3.55 34.11 0.02
N ASN A 380 4.87 34.05 -0.14
CA ASN A 380 5.63 32.80 -0.16
C ASN A 380 5.54 31.96 1.14
N GLY A 381 4.97 32.50 2.24
CA GLY A 381 4.64 31.72 3.44
C GLY A 381 3.43 30.79 3.27
N ASN A 382 2.59 31.02 2.25
CA ASN A 382 1.40 30.24 1.93
C ASN A 382 1.64 29.35 0.70
N MET A 383 0.85 28.28 0.62
CA MET A 383 0.71 27.52 -0.63
C MET A 383 -0.36 28.18 -1.52
N LEU A 384 -0.07 28.35 -2.80
CA LEU A 384 -1.01 28.80 -3.81
C LEU A 384 -2.19 27.83 -3.89
N ASN A 385 -3.42 28.33 -3.81
CA ASN A 385 -4.62 27.54 -4.02
C ASN A 385 -5.33 28.02 -5.30
N ILE A 386 -5.41 27.15 -6.32
CA ILE A 386 -6.19 27.37 -7.55
C ILE A 386 -7.41 26.46 -7.55
N ASN A 387 -8.46 26.84 -8.28
CA ASN A 387 -9.54 25.90 -8.58
C ASN A 387 -9.03 24.83 -9.56
N THR A 388 -8.61 23.68 -9.03
CA THR A 388 -8.03 22.56 -9.78
C THR A 388 -9.03 21.83 -10.69
N SER A 389 -10.33 22.10 -10.54
CA SER A 389 -11.41 21.63 -11.42
C SER A 389 -11.69 22.56 -12.59
N ASN A 390 -11.18 23.80 -12.58
CA ASN A 390 -11.35 24.75 -13.68
C ASN A 390 -10.23 24.59 -14.72
N GLU A 391 -10.57 24.10 -15.91
CA GLU A 391 -9.61 23.85 -17.00
C GLU A 391 -8.81 25.09 -17.40
N GLN A 392 -9.42 26.29 -17.43
CA GLN A 392 -8.74 27.52 -17.84
C GLN A 392 -7.71 27.96 -16.78
N ALA A 393 -8.08 27.91 -15.50
CA ALA A 393 -7.18 28.23 -14.39
C ALA A 393 -5.99 27.25 -14.35
N LEU A 394 -6.25 25.96 -14.55
CA LEU A 394 -5.21 24.92 -14.57
C LEU A 394 -4.33 25.01 -15.83
N ASN A 395 -4.91 25.39 -16.98
CA ASN A 395 -4.18 25.68 -18.22
C ASN A 395 -3.22 26.85 -18.04
N ALA A 396 -3.67 27.95 -17.44
CA ALA A 396 -2.82 29.07 -17.06
C ALA A 396 -1.73 28.68 -16.06
N PHE A 397 -2.03 27.80 -15.09
CA PHE A 397 -1.08 27.33 -14.09
C PHE A 397 0.10 26.53 -14.68
N TYR A 398 -0.16 25.58 -15.58
CA TYR A 398 0.89 24.79 -16.23
C TYR A 398 1.62 25.53 -17.35
N LYS A 399 1.02 26.56 -17.95
CA LYS A 399 1.72 27.46 -18.89
C LYS A 399 2.66 28.45 -18.18
N ASN A 400 2.34 28.85 -16.95
CA ASN A 400 3.18 29.77 -16.19
C ASN A 400 4.42 29.06 -15.62
N LEU A 401 5.58 29.41 -16.17
CA LEU A 401 6.89 28.91 -15.76
C LEU A 401 7.49 29.64 -14.55
N ASN A 402 6.97 30.82 -14.21
CA ASN A 402 7.49 31.66 -13.12
C ASN A 402 7.13 31.14 -11.73
N TYR A 403 6.13 30.26 -11.61
CA TYR A 403 5.76 29.65 -10.34
C TYR A 403 6.93 28.87 -9.73
N LYS A 404 7.03 28.94 -8.40
CA LYS A 404 7.98 28.18 -7.58
C LYS A 404 7.20 27.38 -6.54
N GLY A 405 7.78 26.29 -6.12
CA GLY A 405 7.24 25.34 -5.15
C GLY A 405 8.32 24.40 -4.64
N TYR A 406 7.93 23.32 -3.97
CA TYR A 406 8.88 22.32 -3.47
C TYR A 406 9.72 21.69 -4.60
N ASP A 407 9.16 21.54 -5.79
CA ASP A 407 9.81 20.82 -6.90
C ASP A 407 10.55 21.70 -7.91
N SER A 408 10.75 22.99 -7.60
CA SER A 408 11.23 24.00 -8.56
C SER A 408 12.53 23.63 -9.27
N ASP A 409 13.44 22.95 -8.58
CA ASP A 409 14.76 22.60 -9.11
C ASP A 409 14.75 21.49 -10.16
N SER A 410 13.62 20.79 -10.33
CA SER A 410 13.47 19.76 -11.36
C SER A 410 13.13 20.36 -12.72
N LEU A 411 13.82 19.88 -13.77
CA LEU A 411 13.43 20.15 -15.16
C LEU A 411 12.05 19.56 -15.53
N TYR A 412 11.52 18.64 -14.72
CA TYR A 412 10.16 18.12 -14.91
C TYR A 412 9.08 18.99 -14.25
N PHE A 413 9.43 20.04 -13.49
CA PHE A 413 8.45 20.91 -12.82
C PHE A 413 7.43 21.51 -13.80
N ARG A 414 7.88 21.82 -15.02
CA ARG A 414 7.05 22.21 -16.16
C ARG A 414 7.51 21.49 -17.42
N TRP A 415 6.57 21.04 -18.23
CA TRP A 415 6.84 20.45 -19.55
C TRP A 415 5.75 20.78 -20.56
N LYS A 416 6.10 20.76 -21.86
CA LYS A 416 5.14 20.77 -22.96
C LYS A 416 5.52 19.84 -24.10
N VAL A 417 4.51 19.31 -24.79
CA VAL A 417 4.63 18.40 -25.94
C VAL A 417 3.54 18.75 -26.96
N SER A 418 3.90 18.90 -28.22
CA SER A 418 2.96 19.17 -29.32
C SER A 418 2.85 17.96 -30.24
N LEU A 419 1.63 17.65 -30.69
CA LEU A 419 1.32 16.60 -31.67
C LEU A 419 0.40 17.16 -32.75
N THR A 420 0.73 16.97 -34.02
CA THR A 420 -0.23 17.17 -35.11
C THR A 420 -1.42 16.21 -34.96
N LYS A 421 -2.57 16.54 -35.56
CA LYS A 421 -3.74 15.65 -35.56
C LYS A 421 -3.40 14.21 -36.00
N SER A 422 -2.61 14.05 -37.07
CA SER A 422 -2.22 12.71 -37.55
C SER A 422 -1.37 11.93 -36.55
N GLU A 423 -0.47 12.61 -35.83
CA GLU A 423 0.36 12.00 -34.78
C GLU A 423 -0.47 11.61 -33.55
N LEU A 424 -1.43 12.45 -33.17
CA LEU A 424 -2.39 12.17 -32.09
C LEU A 424 -3.27 10.96 -32.44
N GLU A 425 -3.86 10.94 -33.64
CA GLU A 425 -4.71 9.84 -34.10
C GLU A 425 -3.95 8.51 -34.12
N LYS A 426 -2.73 8.49 -34.67
CA LYS A 426 -1.89 7.27 -34.70
C LYS A 426 -1.56 6.76 -33.29
N THR A 427 -1.14 7.64 -32.38
CA THR A 427 -0.78 7.20 -31.01
C THR A 427 -2.01 6.76 -30.22
N VAL A 428 -3.14 7.48 -30.32
CA VAL A 428 -4.40 7.12 -29.64
C VAL A 428 -4.94 5.80 -30.19
N ASN A 429 -5.11 5.67 -31.50
CA ASN A 429 -5.76 4.50 -32.13
C ASN A 429 -4.98 3.22 -31.87
N LYS A 430 -3.64 3.28 -31.90
CA LYS A 430 -2.77 2.17 -31.53
C LYS A 430 -2.89 1.80 -30.04
N ASN A 431 -2.79 2.79 -29.15
CA ASN A 431 -2.59 2.52 -27.73
C ASN A 431 -3.90 2.28 -26.95
N ILE A 432 -5.04 2.80 -27.41
CA ILE A 432 -6.34 2.54 -26.77
C ILE A 432 -6.71 1.04 -26.82
N LEU A 433 -6.40 0.35 -27.92
CA LEU A 433 -6.52 -1.11 -28.04
C LEU A 433 -5.65 -1.83 -27.00
N LEU A 434 -4.39 -1.41 -26.87
CA LEU A 434 -3.44 -1.94 -25.90
C LEU A 434 -3.78 -1.61 -24.44
N ARG A 435 -4.67 -0.62 -24.20
CA ARG A 435 -5.22 -0.33 -22.87
C ARG A 435 -6.49 -1.13 -22.59
N TYR A 436 -7.41 -1.25 -23.55
CA TYR A 436 -8.59 -2.09 -23.37
C TYR A 436 -8.21 -3.56 -23.11
N ALA A 437 -7.19 -4.08 -23.81
CA ALA A 437 -6.69 -5.43 -23.58
C ALA A 437 -6.01 -5.64 -22.20
N ALA A 438 -5.52 -4.56 -21.57
CA ALA A 438 -4.79 -4.63 -20.30
C ALA A 438 -5.67 -4.27 -19.08
N ASP A 439 -6.68 -3.43 -19.27
CA ASP A 439 -7.44 -2.80 -18.17
C ASP A 439 -8.90 -2.46 -18.63
N PRO A 440 -9.67 -3.46 -19.14
CA PRO A 440 -10.93 -3.23 -19.86
C PRO A 440 -11.99 -2.48 -19.04
N LEU A 441 -12.02 -2.69 -17.72
CA LEU A 441 -12.95 -2.02 -16.79
C LEU A 441 -12.79 -0.49 -16.77
N PHE A 442 -11.65 0.04 -17.24
CA PHE A 442 -11.29 1.45 -17.17
C PHE A 442 -11.10 2.10 -18.55
N ILE A 443 -11.43 1.39 -19.63
CA ILE A 443 -11.45 1.90 -21.00
C ILE A 443 -12.86 1.70 -21.55
N LEU A 444 -13.65 2.77 -21.51
CA LEU A 444 -15.10 2.71 -21.69
C LEU A 444 -15.54 3.39 -22.99
N THR A 445 -16.53 2.81 -23.66
CA THR A 445 -17.13 3.36 -24.87
C THR A 445 -18.52 3.91 -24.54
N LYS A 446 -18.82 5.12 -25.02
CA LYS A 446 -20.16 5.73 -24.90
C LYS A 446 -21.16 4.96 -25.76
N ASP A 447 -22.26 4.52 -25.17
CA ASP A 447 -23.32 3.81 -25.87
C ASP A 447 -24.44 4.73 -26.39
N THR A 448 -25.45 4.13 -27.02
CA THR A 448 -26.62 4.82 -27.58
C THR A 448 -27.46 5.55 -26.54
N ASN A 449 -27.34 5.17 -25.26
CA ASN A 449 -28.03 5.80 -24.13
C ASN A 449 -27.15 6.89 -23.49
N GLY A 450 -26.00 7.20 -24.08
CA GLY A 450 -25.03 8.17 -23.57
C GLY A 450 -24.17 7.66 -22.40
N SER A 451 -24.33 6.40 -21.99
CA SER A 451 -23.62 5.81 -20.85
C SER A 451 -22.26 5.26 -21.27
N PHE A 452 -21.24 5.41 -20.43
CA PHE A 452 -19.91 4.85 -20.67
C PHE A 452 -19.81 3.43 -20.11
N VAL A 453 -19.56 2.45 -20.99
CA VAL A 453 -19.53 1.02 -20.66
C VAL A 453 -18.34 0.31 -21.28
N SER A 454 -17.81 -0.73 -20.62
CA SER A 454 -16.72 -1.55 -21.15
C SER A 454 -17.20 -2.35 -22.37
N LYS A 455 -16.71 -2.00 -23.56
CA LYS A 455 -16.99 -2.68 -24.83
C LYS A 455 -15.70 -2.79 -25.65
N PRO A 456 -15.49 -3.89 -26.41
CA PRO A 456 -14.35 -4.02 -27.30
C PRO A 456 -14.18 -2.78 -28.20
N ILE A 457 -12.96 -2.27 -28.27
CA ILE A 457 -12.63 -1.12 -29.10
C ILE A 457 -12.53 -1.56 -30.57
N PRO A 458 -13.06 -0.77 -31.54
CA PRO A 458 -12.90 -1.03 -32.97
C PRO A 458 -11.42 -1.20 -33.37
N VAL A 459 -11.14 -1.98 -34.40
CA VAL A 459 -9.76 -2.28 -34.83
C VAL A 459 -9.02 -1.05 -35.38
N GLU A 460 -9.78 -0.04 -35.79
CA GLU A 460 -9.33 1.28 -36.20
C GLU A 460 -9.04 2.22 -35.01
N GLY A 461 -9.26 1.76 -33.78
CA GLY A 461 -9.17 2.57 -32.56
C GLY A 461 -10.33 3.56 -32.46
N ALA A 462 -10.01 4.83 -32.18
CA ALA A 462 -10.97 5.94 -32.18
C ALA A 462 -11.22 6.53 -33.59
N GLY A 463 -10.45 6.12 -34.60
CA GLY A 463 -10.52 6.65 -35.96
C GLY A 463 -10.05 8.11 -36.05
N THR A 464 -10.80 8.95 -36.76
CA THR A 464 -10.52 10.37 -36.93
C THR A 464 -10.97 11.16 -35.70
N ILE A 465 -10.07 11.90 -35.05
CA ILE A 465 -10.38 12.64 -33.81
C ILE A 465 -10.92 14.04 -34.15
N SER A 466 -12.03 14.42 -33.51
CA SER A 466 -12.67 15.73 -33.64
C SER A 466 -12.48 16.62 -32.40
N ASN A 467 -12.37 16.00 -31.22
CA ASN A 467 -12.35 16.68 -29.93
C ASN A 467 -11.81 15.76 -28.81
N MET A 468 -11.36 16.36 -27.70
CA MET A 468 -11.01 15.66 -26.46
C MET A 468 -11.09 16.61 -25.26
N TYR A 469 -11.46 16.11 -24.08
CA TYR A 469 -11.56 16.90 -22.85
C TYR A 469 -11.38 16.03 -21.61
N VAL A 470 -10.90 16.61 -20.51
CA VAL A 470 -10.86 15.92 -19.22
C VAL A 470 -12.26 16.02 -18.61
N SER A 471 -12.95 14.88 -18.41
CA SER A 471 -14.29 14.87 -17.82
C SER A 471 -14.29 14.81 -16.30
N ARG A 472 -13.13 14.51 -15.68
CA ARG A 472 -12.96 14.48 -14.23
C ARG A 472 -11.51 14.67 -13.82
N ARG A 473 -11.30 15.44 -12.75
CA ARG A 473 -10.02 15.62 -12.06
C ARG A 473 -10.11 15.18 -10.60
N GLY A 474 -8.95 14.85 -10.03
CA GLY A 474 -8.78 14.73 -8.58
C GLY A 474 -8.54 16.09 -7.94
N ALA A 475 -8.57 16.15 -6.61
CA ALA A 475 -8.33 17.35 -5.81
C ALA A 475 -6.99 18.04 -6.17
N GLY A 476 -5.97 17.26 -6.54
CA GLY A 476 -4.67 17.74 -7.02
C GLY A 476 -4.64 18.30 -8.45
N GLY A 477 -5.77 18.28 -9.17
CA GLY A 477 -5.85 18.66 -10.58
C GLY A 477 -5.31 17.60 -11.54
N ASN A 478 -4.93 16.41 -11.07
CA ASN A 478 -4.58 15.28 -11.94
C ASN A 478 -5.82 14.83 -12.75
N ALA A 479 -5.65 14.57 -14.04
CA ALA A 479 -6.71 14.01 -14.88
C ALA A 479 -7.02 12.58 -14.44
N MET A 480 -8.29 12.32 -14.09
CA MET A 480 -8.80 11.00 -13.69
C MET A 480 -9.55 10.32 -14.83
N GLU A 481 -10.24 11.10 -15.65
CA GLU A 481 -11.03 10.66 -16.80
C GLU A 481 -10.76 11.58 -17.99
N LEU A 482 -10.21 11.04 -19.08
CA LEU A 482 -10.07 11.73 -20.36
C LEU A 482 -11.11 11.18 -21.33
N VAL A 483 -11.89 12.05 -21.97
CA VAL A 483 -12.80 11.70 -23.07
C VAL A 483 -12.17 12.09 -24.40
N ILE A 484 -12.22 11.17 -25.36
CA ILE A 484 -11.81 11.39 -26.76
C ILE A 484 -13.02 11.13 -27.66
N GLU A 485 -13.34 12.08 -28.53
CA GLU A 485 -14.41 11.98 -29.51
C GLU A 485 -13.81 11.71 -30.89
N GLY A 486 -14.11 10.53 -31.44
CA GLY A 486 -13.59 10.06 -32.70
C GLY A 486 -14.67 9.48 -33.61
N SER A 487 -14.33 9.25 -34.89
CA SER A 487 -15.27 8.79 -35.90
C SER A 487 -15.83 7.38 -35.68
N THR A 488 -15.19 6.58 -34.82
CA THR A 488 -15.68 5.23 -34.45
C THR A 488 -16.44 5.20 -33.13
N GLY A 489 -16.46 6.30 -32.37
CA GLY A 489 -17.13 6.41 -31.08
C GLY A 489 -16.55 7.48 -30.15
N THR A 490 -17.18 7.64 -28.99
CA THR A 490 -16.65 8.45 -27.89
C THR A 490 -16.12 7.53 -26.79
N PHE A 491 -14.86 7.73 -26.40
CA PHE A 491 -14.16 6.85 -25.47
C PHE A 491 -13.75 7.59 -24.22
N LYS A 492 -14.00 7.02 -23.04
CA LYS A 492 -13.52 7.50 -21.73
C LYS A 492 -12.39 6.60 -21.26
N ILE A 493 -11.22 7.21 -21.07
CA ILE A 493 -10.01 6.58 -20.55
C ILE A 493 -9.87 6.99 -19.08
N VAL A 494 -9.94 6.02 -18.18
CA VAL A 494 -9.96 6.22 -16.71
C VAL A 494 -8.64 5.78 -16.09
N LYS A 495 -8.18 6.47 -15.03
CA LYS A 495 -6.87 6.35 -14.33
C LYS A 495 -5.70 7.01 -15.06
N GLU A 496 -4.79 7.60 -14.29
CA GLU A 496 -3.67 8.41 -14.80
C GLU A 496 -2.76 7.65 -15.78
N PHE A 497 -2.42 6.40 -15.44
CA PHE A 497 -1.54 5.58 -16.27
C PHE A 497 -2.14 5.26 -17.63
N ASN A 498 -3.45 5.00 -17.70
CA ASN A 498 -4.14 4.73 -18.95
C ASN A 498 -4.22 5.98 -19.83
N ILE A 499 -4.54 7.13 -19.24
CA ILE A 499 -4.55 8.43 -19.94
C ILE A 499 -3.18 8.70 -20.56
N ARG A 500 -2.12 8.60 -19.76
CA ARG A 500 -0.74 8.84 -20.18
C ARG A 500 -0.26 7.83 -21.23
N PHE A 501 -0.64 6.56 -21.13
CA PHE A 501 -0.23 5.53 -22.07
C PHE A 501 -1.03 5.56 -23.38
N THR A 502 -2.27 6.03 -23.37
CA THR A 502 -3.02 6.25 -24.63
C THR A 502 -2.37 7.33 -25.49
N ILE A 503 -1.63 8.28 -24.88
CA ILE A 503 -0.93 9.37 -25.56
C ILE A 503 0.58 9.20 -25.38
N ARG A 504 1.21 8.43 -26.27
CA ARG A 504 2.67 8.19 -26.27
C ARG A 504 3.36 9.05 -27.33
N PRO A 505 4.03 10.15 -26.95
CA PRO A 505 4.57 11.12 -27.91
C PRO A 505 5.97 10.70 -28.38
N ASN A 506 6.06 9.57 -29.07
CA ASN A 506 7.29 9.13 -29.74
C ASN A 506 6.99 8.71 -31.17
N LYS A 507 7.96 8.87 -32.07
CA LYS A 507 7.79 8.59 -33.50
C LYS A 507 7.32 7.16 -33.85
N THR A 508 7.56 6.17 -32.98
CA THR A 508 7.13 4.77 -33.18
C THR A 508 5.66 4.54 -32.84
N ASP A 509 5.08 5.37 -31.96
CA ASP A 509 3.66 5.36 -31.62
C ASP A 509 2.87 6.40 -32.44
N THR A 510 3.45 7.58 -32.72
CA THR A 510 2.84 8.65 -33.51
C THR A 510 3.04 8.50 -35.02
N GLY A 511 3.89 7.58 -35.49
CA GLY A 511 4.26 7.43 -36.90
C GLY A 511 4.74 8.74 -37.54
N SER A 512 5.51 9.54 -36.77
CA SER A 512 6.13 10.79 -37.22
C SER A 512 7.40 10.52 -38.02
N ALA A 513 7.70 11.38 -39.00
CA ALA A 513 8.94 11.33 -39.77
C ALA A 513 10.15 11.86 -38.98
N THR A 514 9.92 12.64 -37.92
CA THR A 514 10.95 13.28 -37.09
C THR A 514 10.82 12.86 -35.63
N ASP A 515 11.79 13.23 -34.78
CA ASP A 515 11.67 13.01 -33.34
C ASP A 515 10.59 13.95 -32.76
N VAL A 516 9.63 13.39 -32.03
CA VAL A 516 8.66 14.20 -31.27
C VAL A 516 9.39 14.83 -30.07
N LEU A 517 9.27 16.15 -29.88
CA LEU A 517 10.03 16.89 -28.88
C LEU A 517 9.22 17.18 -27.61
N ALA A 518 9.87 17.07 -26.46
CA ALA A 518 9.36 17.46 -25.16
C ALA A 518 10.25 18.54 -24.53
N TYR A 519 9.69 19.74 -24.41
CA TYR A 519 10.36 20.89 -23.83
C TYR A 519 10.13 20.90 -22.32
N ARG A 520 11.15 21.29 -21.54
CA ARG A 520 11.20 21.17 -20.09
C ARG A 520 11.71 22.44 -19.42
N ALA A 521 11.23 22.72 -18.21
CA ALA A 521 11.63 23.90 -17.46
C ALA A 521 11.57 23.67 -15.94
N LYS A 522 12.48 24.34 -15.24
CA LYS A 522 12.46 24.53 -13.78
C LYS A 522 11.42 25.58 -13.37
N GLY A 523 11.04 25.58 -12.10
CA GLY A 523 10.21 26.63 -11.51
C GLY A 523 10.95 27.97 -11.42
N GLY A 524 10.28 29.07 -11.80
CA GLY A 524 10.89 30.39 -11.90
C GLY A 524 11.67 30.65 -13.19
N ALA A 525 11.55 29.80 -14.21
CA ALA A 525 12.26 29.96 -15.48
C ALA A 525 11.52 30.91 -16.43
N GLY A 526 12.24 31.78 -17.14
CA GLY A 526 11.65 32.67 -18.15
C GLY A 526 11.29 31.99 -19.48
N ALA A 527 11.80 30.79 -19.74
CA ALA A 527 11.56 30.01 -20.95
C ALA A 527 11.82 28.51 -20.70
N TYR A 528 11.40 27.67 -21.65
CA TYR A 528 11.80 26.26 -21.69
C TYR A 528 13.28 26.13 -22.07
N ASP A 529 14.00 25.28 -21.33
CA ASP A 529 15.42 25.01 -21.55
C ASP A 529 15.61 24.15 -22.81
N GLN A 530 16.24 24.74 -23.82
CA GLN A 530 16.49 24.10 -25.10
C GLN A 530 17.49 22.94 -24.99
N ALA A 531 18.49 23.04 -24.13
CA ALA A 531 19.47 21.98 -23.89
C ALA A 531 18.87 20.80 -23.12
N ALA A 532 17.82 21.04 -22.33
CA ALA A 532 17.05 20.02 -21.63
C ALA A 532 15.94 19.34 -22.47
N THR A 533 15.77 19.71 -23.74
CA THR A 533 14.73 19.14 -24.63
C THR A 533 14.93 17.63 -24.80
N LEU A 534 13.90 16.85 -24.47
CA LEU A 534 13.90 15.40 -24.68
C LEU A 534 13.28 15.04 -26.03
N LYS A 535 13.73 13.92 -26.59
CA LYS A 535 13.27 13.36 -27.85
C LYS A 535 12.50 12.07 -27.61
N ASN A 536 11.38 11.90 -28.30
CA ASN A 536 10.56 10.70 -28.30
C ASN A 536 10.23 10.17 -26.88
N PRO A 537 9.61 10.96 -25.98
CA PRO A 537 9.16 10.43 -24.69
C PRO A 537 8.31 9.16 -24.86
N SER A 538 8.66 8.12 -24.11
CA SER A 538 7.97 6.83 -24.15
C SER A 538 6.51 6.93 -23.70
N ILE A 539 6.18 7.95 -22.90
CA ILE A 539 4.86 8.21 -22.32
C ILE A 539 4.82 9.68 -21.85
N LEU A 540 3.63 10.28 -21.70
CA LEU A 540 3.50 11.55 -20.96
C LEU A 540 4.02 11.40 -19.51
N TYR A 541 4.72 12.41 -18.99
CA TYR A 541 5.45 12.30 -17.72
C TYR A 541 4.55 12.17 -16.49
N SER A 542 3.35 12.76 -16.54
CA SER A 542 2.34 12.71 -15.46
C SER A 542 0.94 12.92 -16.06
N ALA A 543 -0.12 12.74 -15.26
CA ALA A 543 -1.47 13.19 -15.60
C ALA A 543 -1.83 14.58 -15.00
N PHE A 544 -0.83 15.28 -14.45
CA PHE A 544 -0.94 16.68 -14.03
C PHE A 544 -0.79 17.55 -15.28
N LEU A 545 -1.82 17.51 -16.12
CA LEU A 545 -1.81 18.05 -17.47
C LEU A 545 -3.09 18.78 -17.86
N THR A 546 -2.94 19.57 -18.90
CA THR A 546 -3.95 20.32 -19.65
C THR A 546 -3.47 20.36 -21.11
N PHE A 547 -4.31 20.82 -22.03
CA PHE A 547 -3.93 20.93 -23.44
C PHE A 547 -4.72 22.02 -24.15
N ASP A 548 -4.11 22.57 -25.20
CA ASP A 548 -4.78 23.45 -26.16
C ASP A 548 -5.15 22.62 -27.39
N LEU A 549 -6.41 22.66 -27.81
CA LEU A 549 -6.86 22.12 -29.09
C LEU A 549 -6.75 23.22 -30.15
N ILE A 550 -5.76 23.11 -31.02
CA ILE A 550 -5.53 24.06 -32.10
C ILE A 550 -6.38 23.62 -33.29
N ARG A 551 -7.15 24.56 -33.85
CA ARG A 551 -8.07 24.30 -34.97
C ARG A 551 -7.66 25.10 -36.20
N ASP A 552 -7.90 24.53 -37.38
CA ASP A 552 -7.71 25.22 -38.67
C ASP A 552 -8.78 26.29 -38.91
N GLY A 553 -8.64 27.04 -40.02
CA GLY A 553 -9.61 28.06 -40.41
C GLY A 553 -11.01 27.53 -40.77
N SER A 554 -11.21 26.21 -40.81
CA SER A 554 -12.49 25.53 -40.99
C SER A 554 -13.03 24.91 -39.68
N GLY A 555 -12.35 25.13 -38.55
CA GLY A 555 -12.73 24.61 -37.23
C GLY A 555 -12.33 23.15 -36.98
N ASN A 556 -11.63 22.49 -37.89
CA ASN A 556 -11.16 21.13 -37.67
C ASN A 556 -9.94 21.14 -36.75
N LEU A 557 -9.82 20.13 -35.88
CA LEU A 557 -8.59 19.90 -35.11
C LEU A 557 -7.39 19.76 -36.07
N SER A 558 -6.30 20.49 -35.80
CA SER A 558 -5.07 20.45 -36.59
C SER A 558 -3.84 20.04 -35.75
N GLU A 559 -3.77 20.49 -34.51
CA GLU A 559 -2.69 20.17 -33.56
C GLU A 559 -3.24 20.15 -32.11
N VAL A 560 -2.60 19.40 -31.23
CA VAL A 560 -2.79 19.49 -29.77
C VAL A 560 -1.44 19.76 -29.11
N THR A 561 -1.36 20.82 -28.31
CA THR A 561 -0.22 21.06 -27.42
C THR A 561 -0.62 20.76 -25.98
N PHE A 562 0.01 19.73 -25.40
CA PHE A 562 -0.09 19.37 -23.99
C PHE A 562 0.86 20.21 -23.15
N TYR A 563 0.38 20.70 -22.02
CA TYR A 563 1.18 21.33 -20.97
C TYR A 563 0.97 20.56 -19.67
N GLY A 564 2.00 20.49 -18.83
CA GLY A 564 1.88 19.85 -17.55
C GLY A 564 3.08 20.08 -16.65
N GLY A 565 3.09 19.38 -15.54
CA GLY A 565 4.21 19.38 -14.59
C GLY A 565 4.37 18.03 -13.90
N GLY A 566 5.54 17.84 -13.32
CA GLY A 566 5.91 16.63 -12.61
C GLY A 566 6.23 15.43 -13.51
N ASN A 567 6.73 14.38 -12.86
CA ASN A 567 7.09 13.10 -13.44
C ASN A 567 6.74 11.99 -12.42
N GLY A 568 5.87 11.06 -12.82
CA GLY A 568 5.29 10.02 -11.96
C GLY A 568 3.83 10.30 -11.58
N HIS A 569 3.34 9.52 -10.61
CA HIS A 569 1.92 9.46 -10.23
C HIS A 569 1.45 10.57 -9.27
N GLY A 570 2.36 11.31 -8.63
CA GLY A 570 2.01 12.47 -7.79
C GLY A 570 1.53 12.17 -6.37
N VAL A 571 1.63 10.94 -5.88
CA VAL A 571 1.07 10.51 -4.58
C VAL A 571 2.19 10.26 -3.58
N GLY A 572 2.08 10.82 -2.38
CA GLY A 572 3.09 10.72 -1.33
C GLY A 572 4.25 11.67 -1.54
N MET A 573 5.48 11.24 -1.25
CA MET A 573 6.67 12.11 -1.28
C MET A 573 7.21 12.33 -2.70
N SER A 574 7.49 13.59 -3.05
CA SER A 574 8.27 13.89 -4.24
C SER A 574 9.76 13.95 -3.95
N GLN A 575 10.58 13.30 -4.77
CA GLN A 575 12.03 13.16 -4.55
C GLN A 575 12.79 14.48 -4.78
N PHE A 576 12.50 15.19 -5.88
CA PHE A 576 13.04 16.53 -6.10
C PHE A 576 12.50 17.54 -5.08
N GLY A 577 11.23 17.38 -4.68
CA GLY A 577 10.65 18.13 -3.57
C GLY A 577 11.40 17.94 -2.24
N ALA A 578 11.70 16.69 -1.86
CA ALA A 578 12.50 16.36 -0.69
C ALA A 578 13.92 16.96 -0.76
N GLN A 579 14.58 16.90 -1.93
CA GLN A 579 15.87 17.56 -2.16
C GLN A 579 15.81 19.07 -1.86
N MET A 580 14.86 19.77 -2.48
CA MET A 580 14.77 21.23 -2.32
C MET A 580 14.42 21.62 -0.88
N LEU A 581 13.53 20.88 -0.21
CA LEU A 581 13.23 21.12 1.21
C LEU A 581 14.45 20.85 2.11
N GLY A 582 15.22 19.80 1.85
CA GLY A 582 16.50 19.54 2.52
C GLY A 582 17.52 20.66 2.30
N ASN A 583 17.63 21.19 1.07
CA ASN A 583 18.46 22.34 0.74
C ASN A 583 17.98 23.65 1.43
N LEU A 584 16.69 23.75 1.75
CA LEU A 584 16.11 24.82 2.58
C LEU A 584 16.25 24.55 4.09
N GLY A 585 17.03 23.53 4.49
CA GLY A 585 17.33 23.21 5.90
C GLY A 585 16.22 22.45 6.63
N TRP A 586 15.26 21.84 5.92
CA TRP A 586 14.26 20.99 6.55
C TRP A 586 14.87 19.63 6.93
N SER A 587 14.61 19.19 8.15
CA SER A 587 14.94 17.85 8.62
C SER A 587 14.03 16.79 7.99
N TYR A 588 14.53 15.56 7.90
CA TYR A 588 13.82 14.45 7.24
C TYR A 588 12.40 14.20 7.77
N ASP A 589 12.15 14.38 9.07
CA ASP A 589 10.85 14.21 9.72
C ASP A 589 9.84 15.27 9.26
N ARG A 590 10.29 16.53 9.16
CA ARG A 590 9.50 17.65 8.63
C ARG A 590 9.22 17.49 7.14
N ILE A 591 10.18 16.95 6.38
CA ILE A 591 9.98 16.59 4.96
C ILE A 591 8.89 15.52 4.85
N LEU A 592 8.95 14.45 5.66
CA LEU A 592 7.98 13.36 5.60
C LEU A 592 6.56 13.81 6.02
N ASP A 593 6.38 14.61 7.07
CA ASP A 593 5.04 15.13 7.44
C ASP A 593 4.43 16.05 6.37
N ALA A 594 5.25 16.80 5.62
CA ALA A 594 4.75 17.63 4.51
C ALA A 594 4.00 16.81 3.44
N TYR A 595 4.43 15.57 3.21
CA TYR A 595 3.89 14.66 2.20
C TYR A 595 2.93 13.59 2.77
N TYR A 596 3.18 13.10 3.99
CA TYR A 596 2.42 12.04 4.67
C TYR A 596 1.77 12.58 5.96
N LYS A 597 1.03 13.69 5.83
CA LYS A 597 0.56 14.51 6.96
C LYS A 597 -0.14 13.70 8.05
N GLY A 598 0.30 13.89 9.29
CA GLY A 598 -0.28 13.24 10.47
C GLY A 598 0.21 11.80 10.72
N MET A 599 1.18 11.31 9.94
CA MET A 599 1.92 10.10 10.28
C MET A 599 2.76 10.27 11.56
N GLN A 600 3.15 9.15 12.15
CA GLN A 600 4.07 9.09 13.28
C GLN A 600 5.33 8.31 12.88
N LEU A 601 6.50 8.88 13.16
CA LEU A 601 7.75 8.14 13.11
C LEU A 601 7.89 7.24 14.34
N THR A 602 8.21 5.98 14.13
CA THR A 602 8.46 5.00 15.20
C THR A 602 9.66 4.13 14.84
N ASP A 603 10.27 3.51 15.85
CA ASP A 603 11.21 2.41 15.64
C ASP A 603 10.47 1.11 15.32
N LEU A 604 11.04 0.30 14.42
CA LEU A 604 10.52 -1.00 14.00
C LEU A 604 10.35 -2.00 15.15
N ASN A 605 11.17 -1.87 16.20
CA ASN A 605 11.01 -2.65 17.43
C ASN A 605 9.87 -2.13 18.31
N ALA A 606 9.66 -0.81 18.37
CA ALA A 606 8.54 -0.20 19.10
C ALA A 606 7.19 -0.45 18.41
N PHE A 607 7.17 -0.57 17.08
CA PHE A 607 5.99 -0.96 16.30
C PHE A 607 5.44 -2.35 16.66
N ARG A 608 6.27 -3.24 17.22
CA ARG A 608 5.86 -4.57 17.71
C ARG A 608 5.56 -4.60 19.22
N GLN A 609 5.78 -3.50 19.94
CA GLN A 609 5.45 -3.47 21.37
C GLN A 609 3.94 -3.25 21.57
N PRO A 610 3.35 -3.83 22.62
CA PRO A 610 2.04 -3.41 23.10
C PRO A 610 1.97 -1.89 23.21
N SER A 611 0.95 -1.30 22.57
CA SER A 611 0.76 0.15 22.50
C SER A 611 -0.70 0.53 22.73
N ALA A 612 -0.92 1.64 23.41
CA ALA A 612 -2.18 2.36 23.34
C ALA A 612 -2.38 2.91 21.91
N VAL A 613 -3.64 3.03 21.50
CA VAL A 613 -4.04 3.63 20.23
C VAL A 613 -5.21 4.58 20.48
N LEU A 614 -5.20 5.73 19.81
CA LEU A 614 -6.34 6.63 19.70
C LEU A 614 -6.72 6.76 18.22
N THR A 615 -7.95 6.39 17.87
CA THR A 615 -8.53 6.57 16.53
C THR A 615 -9.67 7.58 16.60
N GLY A 616 -9.73 8.50 15.65
CA GLY A 616 -10.74 9.57 15.64
C GLY A 616 -10.54 10.53 14.47
N PRO A 617 -11.44 11.52 14.29
CA PRO A 617 -11.31 12.49 13.22
C PRO A 617 -10.14 13.45 13.48
N SER A 618 -9.33 13.71 12.45
CA SER A 618 -8.25 14.70 12.51
C SER A 618 -8.74 16.15 12.38
N SER A 619 -10.01 16.35 11.98
CA SER A 619 -10.68 17.64 11.91
C SER A 619 -12.15 17.49 12.29
N VAL A 620 -12.70 18.44 13.03
CA VAL A 620 -14.11 18.50 13.44
C VAL A 620 -14.63 19.93 13.26
N LEU A 621 -15.91 20.08 12.88
CA LEU A 621 -16.53 21.40 12.82
C LEU A 621 -16.83 21.94 14.22
N THR A 622 -16.60 23.24 14.39
CA THR A 622 -16.95 24.05 15.57
C THR A 622 -18.35 23.68 16.11
N GLY A 623 -18.44 23.34 17.40
CA GLY A 623 -19.70 22.95 18.06
C GLY A 623 -20.26 21.55 17.76
N GLN A 624 -19.62 20.73 16.91
CA GLN A 624 -20.13 19.38 16.60
C GLN A 624 -19.65 18.31 17.59
N PRO A 625 -20.45 17.28 17.90
CA PRO A 625 -19.99 16.12 18.62
C PRO A 625 -19.03 15.28 17.78
N PHE A 626 -18.02 14.70 18.40
CA PHE A 626 -17.11 13.76 17.76
C PHE A 626 -16.66 12.68 18.73
N THR A 627 -16.07 11.61 18.21
CA THR A 627 -15.71 10.43 19.00
C THR A 627 -14.27 10.03 18.75
N VAL A 628 -13.59 9.62 19.82
CA VAL A 628 -12.24 9.07 19.79
C VAL A 628 -12.28 7.71 20.45
N ASN A 629 -11.92 6.65 19.73
CA ASN A 629 -11.82 5.33 20.33
C ASN A 629 -10.41 5.16 20.92
N PHE A 630 -10.36 4.71 22.17
CA PHE A 630 -9.18 4.17 22.80
C PHE A 630 -9.14 2.66 22.57
N GLY A 631 -7.97 2.17 22.18
CA GLY A 631 -7.69 0.74 22.02
C GLY A 631 -6.26 0.38 22.41
N LEU A 632 -5.98 -0.92 22.33
CA LEU A 632 -4.64 -1.48 22.41
C LEU A 632 -4.28 -2.16 21.08
N HIS A 633 -3.00 -2.16 20.74
CA HIS A 633 -2.43 -2.80 19.57
C HIS A 633 -1.18 -3.58 19.93
N SER A 634 -0.94 -4.70 19.25
CA SER A 634 0.19 -5.62 19.48
C SER A 634 0.27 -6.15 20.93
N VAL A 635 -0.88 -6.40 21.58
CA VAL A 635 -0.91 -7.01 22.92
C VAL A 635 -0.63 -8.50 22.82
N THR A 636 0.51 -8.94 23.35
CA THR A 636 0.99 -10.33 23.25
C THR A 636 0.64 -11.21 24.44
N SER A 637 0.28 -10.62 25.58
CA SER A 637 -0.17 -11.29 26.81
C SER A 637 -1.69 -11.22 26.98
N ASN A 638 -2.26 -12.11 27.79
CA ASN A 638 -3.65 -11.97 28.24
C ASN A 638 -3.77 -10.79 29.22
N VAL A 639 -4.56 -9.77 28.90
CA VAL A 639 -4.76 -8.60 29.78
C VAL A 639 -6.17 -8.61 30.36
N TYR A 640 -6.25 -8.51 31.70
CA TYR A 640 -7.50 -8.57 32.46
C TYR A 640 -7.89 -7.26 33.16
N ALA A 641 -6.94 -6.33 33.31
CA ALA A 641 -7.19 -5.00 33.88
C ALA A 641 -6.35 -3.94 33.15
N GLN A 642 -6.85 -2.71 33.07
CA GLN A 642 -6.13 -1.58 32.49
C GLN A 642 -6.35 -0.29 33.30
N ASP A 643 -5.29 0.48 33.56
CA ASP A 643 -5.34 1.83 34.14
C ASP A 643 -4.85 2.84 33.10
N ILE A 644 -5.78 3.61 32.56
CA ILE A 644 -5.57 4.48 31.40
C ILE A 644 -5.80 5.92 31.82
N THR A 645 -4.83 6.79 31.54
CA THR A 645 -4.93 8.24 31.73
C THR A 645 -4.82 8.93 30.37
N ILE A 646 -5.77 9.81 30.08
CA ILE A 646 -5.87 10.57 28.82
C ILE A 646 -5.97 12.05 29.17
N GLU A 647 -5.16 12.87 28.51
CA GLU A 647 -5.20 14.33 28.59
C GLU A 647 -5.63 14.90 27.24
N TYR A 648 -6.43 15.96 27.26
CA TYR A 648 -6.96 16.61 26.05
C TYR A 648 -6.90 18.12 26.17
N ASN A 649 -6.67 18.81 25.05
CA ASN A 649 -6.69 20.27 25.04
C ASN A 649 -8.15 20.78 25.21
N THR A 650 -8.41 21.48 26.31
CA THR A 650 -9.72 22.08 26.65
C THR A 650 -10.14 23.21 25.72
N ASP A 651 -9.22 23.79 24.95
CA ASP A 651 -9.51 24.87 24.01
C ASP A 651 -10.20 24.35 22.75
N ILE A 652 -10.08 23.05 22.45
CA ILE A 652 -10.70 22.42 21.27
C ILE A 652 -11.91 21.56 21.60
N ALA A 653 -12.04 21.01 22.80
CA ALA A 653 -13.14 20.10 23.12
C ALA A 653 -13.54 20.12 24.59
N ASP A 654 -14.81 19.81 24.84
CA ASP A 654 -15.29 19.30 26.14
C ASP A 654 -15.48 17.79 26.04
N TYR A 655 -15.10 17.07 27.09
CA TYR A 655 -15.40 15.64 27.22
C TYR A 655 -16.85 15.42 27.67
N VAL A 656 -17.52 14.42 27.09
CA VAL A 656 -18.95 14.14 27.32
C VAL A 656 -19.16 12.82 28.08
N SER A 657 -18.56 11.72 27.63
CA SER A 657 -18.77 10.38 28.21
C SER A 657 -17.78 9.35 27.66
N SER A 658 -17.63 8.21 28.35
CA SER A 658 -17.03 7.01 27.77
C SER A 658 -18.01 5.83 27.75
N THR A 659 -17.86 4.94 26.78
CA THR A 659 -18.63 3.69 26.68
C THR A 659 -17.73 2.56 26.23
N SER A 660 -17.83 1.38 26.84
CA SER A 660 -17.10 0.19 26.36
C SER A 660 -17.55 -0.20 24.96
N MET A 661 -16.59 -0.63 24.14
CA MET A 661 -16.81 -1.14 22.78
C MET A 661 -16.81 -2.67 22.70
N LYS A 662 -16.42 -3.36 23.77
CA LYS A 662 -16.42 -4.83 23.86
C LYS A 662 -17.29 -5.27 25.03
N PRO A 663 -18.30 -6.15 24.83
CA PRO A 663 -19.11 -6.69 25.94
C PRO A 663 -18.29 -7.42 27.02
N SER A 664 -17.08 -7.87 26.68
CA SER A 664 -16.14 -8.53 27.58
C SER A 664 -15.26 -7.56 28.39
N VAL A 665 -15.41 -6.25 28.21
CA VAL A 665 -14.59 -5.21 28.82
C VAL A 665 -15.50 -4.21 29.52
N GLU A 666 -15.28 -3.98 30.81
CA GLU A 666 -16.09 -3.11 31.64
C GLU A 666 -15.29 -1.87 32.06
N ILE A 667 -15.94 -0.71 32.05
CA ILE A 667 -15.39 0.52 32.64
C ILE A 667 -15.75 0.51 34.13
N VAL A 668 -14.86 -0.03 34.95
CA VAL A 668 -15.04 -0.21 36.39
C VAL A 668 -15.12 1.13 37.11
N THR A 669 -14.32 2.10 36.69
CA THR A 669 -14.34 3.46 37.24
C THR A 669 -13.86 4.46 36.21
N GLU A 670 -14.57 5.58 36.12
CA GLU A 670 -14.17 6.75 35.35
C GLU A 670 -14.00 7.95 36.29
N LYS A 671 -12.94 8.73 36.08
CA LYS A 671 -12.77 10.05 36.70
C LYS A 671 -12.35 11.06 35.64
N ALA A 672 -13.27 11.92 35.24
CA ALA A 672 -13.01 13.02 34.34
C ALA A 672 -12.98 14.38 35.07
N VAL A 673 -12.06 15.23 34.67
CA VAL A 673 -12.01 16.67 34.94
C VAL A 673 -11.68 17.40 33.63
N PRO A 674 -11.90 18.72 33.52
CA PRO A 674 -11.50 19.47 32.33
C PRO A 674 -10.03 19.21 31.97
N GLY A 675 -9.80 18.72 30.74
CA GLY A 675 -8.49 18.38 30.20
C GLY A 675 -7.90 17.03 30.62
N LYS A 676 -8.52 16.25 31.52
CA LYS A 676 -7.96 14.96 31.98
C LYS A 676 -9.02 13.92 32.35
N ILE A 677 -8.89 12.72 31.80
CA ILE A 677 -9.74 11.55 32.02
C ILE A 677 -8.86 10.41 32.55
N ARG A 678 -9.31 9.69 33.58
CA ARG A 678 -8.73 8.41 33.99
C ARG A 678 -9.80 7.33 33.98
N LEU A 679 -9.47 6.19 33.38
CA LEU A 679 -10.33 5.02 33.23
C LEU A 679 -9.65 3.82 33.88
N ILE A 680 -10.35 3.15 34.78
CA ILE A 680 -10.02 1.81 35.24
C ILE A 680 -10.94 0.84 34.51
N LEU A 681 -10.33 -0.06 33.75
CA LEU A 681 -11.00 -1.06 32.93
C LEU A 681 -10.69 -2.45 33.50
N ALA A 682 -11.64 -3.37 33.36
CA ALA A 682 -11.45 -4.79 33.65
C ALA A 682 -12.07 -5.65 32.55
N SER A 683 -11.65 -6.91 32.43
CA SER A 683 -12.16 -7.83 31.41
C SER A 683 -12.51 -9.20 32.02
N PRO A 684 -13.61 -9.30 32.80
CA PRO A 684 -13.90 -10.49 33.61
C PRO A 684 -14.03 -11.77 32.79
N GLY A 685 -13.18 -12.76 33.09
CA GLY A 685 -13.16 -14.07 32.42
C GLY A 685 -12.73 -14.07 30.95
N ASN A 686 -12.47 -12.91 30.35
CA ASN A 686 -12.27 -12.75 28.90
C ASN A 686 -11.13 -11.77 28.64
N ALA A 687 -9.90 -12.27 28.55
CA ALA A 687 -8.72 -11.45 28.34
C ALA A 687 -8.80 -10.60 27.05
N VAL A 688 -8.29 -9.38 27.12
CA VAL A 688 -7.91 -8.61 25.94
C VAL A 688 -6.56 -9.15 25.45
N ASN A 689 -6.50 -9.56 24.19
CA ASN A 689 -5.28 -9.97 23.48
C ASN A 689 -5.30 -9.41 22.04
N GLY A 690 -4.12 -9.34 21.43
CA GLY A 690 -3.93 -8.78 20.08
C GLY A 690 -4.35 -7.32 19.96
N ASP A 691 -5.06 -7.01 18.88
CA ASP A 691 -5.58 -5.68 18.58
C ASP A 691 -7.04 -5.53 19.03
N ALA A 692 -7.34 -4.45 19.73
CA ALA A 692 -8.64 -4.23 20.32
C ALA A 692 -8.97 -2.74 20.49
N GLU A 693 -10.01 -2.25 19.82
CA GLU A 693 -10.73 -1.08 20.33
C GLU A 693 -11.48 -1.49 21.62
N LEU A 694 -11.36 -0.68 22.67
CA LEU A 694 -11.85 -1.01 24.01
C LEU A 694 -12.90 -0.01 24.51
N VAL A 695 -12.66 1.28 24.30
CA VAL A 695 -13.50 2.34 24.86
C VAL A 695 -13.71 3.43 23.81
N LYS A 696 -14.97 3.79 23.57
CA LYS A 696 -15.35 4.96 22.78
C LYS A 696 -15.49 6.15 23.72
N LEU A 697 -14.71 7.20 23.47
CA LEU A 697 -14.79 8.49 24.16
C LEU A 697 -15.61 9.44 23.29
N SER A 698 -16.61 10.08 23.88
CA SER A 698 -17.43 11.11 23.23
C SER A 698 -16.97 12.49 23.68
N PHE A 699 -16.81 13.40 22.72
CA PHE A 699 -16.41 14.78 22.91
C PHE A 699 -17.37 15.72 22.19
N LEU A 700 -17.43 16.97 22.62
CA LEU A 700 -18.09 18.08 21.94
C LEU A 700 -17.03 19.10 21.55
N ALA A 701 -16.92 19.44 20.26
CA ALA A 701 -15.97 20.45 19.80
C ALA A 701 -16.33 21.84 20.34
N LYS A 702 -15.35 22.59 20.82
CA LYS A 702 -15.54 23.97 21.28
C LYS A 702 -16.01 24.86 20.14
N THR A 703 -16.73 25.93 20.49
CA THR A 703 -17.04 26.99 19.54
C THR A 703 -15.81 27.89 19.35
N VAL A 704 -15.18 27.80 18.18
CA VAL A 704 -14.01 28.58 17.78
C VAL A 704 -14.34 29.54 16.65
N THR A 705 -13.68 30.70 16.62
CA THR A 705 -13.83 31.74 15.57
C THR A 705 -12.78 31.63 14.46
N GLN A 706 -11.72 30.83 14.68
CA GLN A 706 -10.68 30.50 13.71
C GLN A 706 -10.28 29.02 13.93
N GLY A 707 -9.68 28.40 12.91
CA GLY A 707 -9.20 27.02 13.00
C GLY A 707 -8.24 26.81 14.15
N THR A 708 -8.64 26.04 15.17
CA THR A 708 -7.89 25.87 16.42
C THR A 708 -7.37 24.44 16.52
N TYR A 709 -6.07 24.30 16.77
CA TYR A 709 -5.39 23.01 16.86
C TYR A 709 -5.25 22.55 18.31
N GLY A 710 -5.42 21.25 18.56
CA GLY A 710 -5.13 20.63 19.84
C GLY A 710 -4.89 19.13 19.73
N THR A 711 -4.59 18.53 20.87
CA THR A 711 -4.26 17.11 20.97
C THR A 711 -5.15 16.40 21.98
N ILE A 712 -5.28 15.09 21.78
CA ILE A 712 -5.85 14.14 22.74
C ILE A 712 -4.79 13.04 22.89
N SER A 713 -4.24 12.88 24.09
CA SER A 713 -3.03 12.10 24.34
C SER A 713 -3.26 11.12 25.49
N VAL A 714 -2.92 9.85 25.29
CA VAL A 714 -2.80 8.89 26.40
C VAL A 714 -1.50 9.25 27.14
N THR A 715 -1.59 9.69 28.38
CA THR A 715 -0.42 10.08 29.21
C THR A 715 -0.05 9.01 30.24
N GLY A 716 -0.87 7.97 30.40
CA GLY A 716 -0.54 6.76 31.13
C GLY A 716 -1.38 5.58 30.64
N ALA A 717 -0.79 4.39 30.56
CA ALA A 717 -1.48 3.16 30.20
C ALA A 717 -0.74 1.96 30.79
N MET A 718 -1.29 1.41 31.88
CA MET A 718 -0.80 0.22 32.57
C MET A 718 -1.75 -0.95 32.31
N LEU A 719 -1.19 -2.14 32.07
CA LEU A 719 -1.94 -3.38 31.79
C LEU A 719 -1.60 -4.45 32.82
N GLY A 720 -2.61 -5.06 33.43
CA GLY A 720 -2.49 -6.19 34.36
C GLY A 720 -2.82 -7.53 33.69
N ASP A 721 -1.95 -8.53 33.88
CA ASP A 721 -2.14 -9.90 33.35
C ASP A 721 -2.83 -10.86 34.33
N ASP A 722 -2.98 -12.13 33.93
CA ASP A 722 -3.58 -13.21 34.72
C ASP A 722 -2.80 -13.58 35.99
N GLN A 723 -1.54 -13.15 36.09
CA GLN A 723 -0.66 -13.36 37.23
C GLN A 723 -0.55 -12.10 38.11
N GLY A 724 -1.34 -11.05 37.81
CA GLY A 724 -1.32 -9.77 38.53
C GLY A 724 -0.05 -8.95 38.28
N ARG A 725 0.70 -9.22 37.20
CA ARG A 725 1.88 -8.43 36.82
C ARG A 725 1.44 -7.23 35.98
N GLU A 726 2.03 -6.08 36.29
CA GLU A 726 1.80 -4.84 35.56
C GLU A 726 2.82 -4.64 34.44
N SER A 727 2.36 -4.13 33.30
CA SER A 727 3.19 -3.75 32.16
C SER A 727 2.71 -2.44 31.55
N GLN A 728 3.63 -1.50 31.30
CA GLN A 728 3.33 -0.23 30.66
C GLN A 728 3.43 -0.35 29.15
N VAL A 729 2.48 0.22 28.43
CA VAL A 729 2.49 0.25 26.96
C VAL A 729 2.99 1.56 26.38
N GLN A 730 3.40 1.51 25.11
CA GLN A 730 3.70 2.73 24.35
C GLN A 730 2.46 3.63 24.27
N LEU A 731 2.66 4.92 24.50
CA LEU A 731 1.59 5.91 24.57
C LEU A 731 1.18 6.42 23.17
N ALA A 732 -0.03 6.97 23.06
CA ALA A 732 -0.59 7.49 21.81
C ALA A 732 -1.00 8.96 21.91
N THR A 733 -0.96 9.66 20.79
CA THR A 733 -1.54 11.01 20.64
C THR A 733 -2.29 11.10 19.32
N LEU A 734 -3.50 11.65 19.38
CA LEU A 734 -4.33 12.04 18.26
C LEU A 734 -4.32 13.57 18.14
N ASN A 735 -4.08 14.07 16.93
CA ASN A 735 -4.11 15.49 16.62
C ASN A 735 -5.48 15.85 16.04
N VAL A 736 -6.15 16.86 16.60
CA VAL A 736 -7.49 17.28 16.18
C VAL A 736 -7.49 18.78 15.90
N THR A 737 -8.02 19.18 14.74
CA THR A 737 -8.26 20.59 14.42
C THR A 737 -9.76 20.88 14.50
N VAL A 738 -10.17 21.85 15.32
CA VAL A 738 -11.53 22.38 15.25
C VAL A 738 -11.55 23.46 14.19
N THR A 739 -12.26 23.20 13.11
CA THR A 739 -12.42 24.15 12.01
C THR A 739 -13.73 24.91 12.15
N THR A 740 -13.71 26.21 11.87
CA THR A 740 -14.94 26.88 11.42
C THR A 740 -15.40 26.22 10.12
N PRO A 741 -16.70 26.31 9.75
CA PRO A 741 -17.08 26.08 8.36
C PRO A 741 -16.20 26.96 7.45
N PRO A 742 -15.92 26.52 6.21
CA PRO A 742 -15.41 27.43 5.19
C PRO A 742 -16.32 28.66 5.10
N PRO A 743 -15.81 29.86 4.73
CA PRO A 743 -16.68 30.94 4.30
C PRO A 743 -17.58 30.40 3.19
N GLY A 744 -18.86 30.21 3.49
CA GLY A 744 -19.76 29.45 2.64
C GLY A 744 -19.85 30.07 1.26
N LEU A 745 -19.87 29.23 0.22
CA LEU A 745 -20.29 29.66 -1.10
C LEU A 745 -21.74 30.17 -0.96
N PRO A 746 -22.05 31.45 -1.26
CA PRO A 746 -23.41 31.95 -1.09
C PRO A 746 -24.38 31.13 -1.97
N GLY A 747 -25.27 30.36 -1.33
CA GLY A 747 -26.20 29.43 -1.99
C GLY A 747 -26.04 27.93 -1.63
N ASP A 748 -24.92 27.51 -1.03
CA ASP A 748 -24.77 26.15 -0.48
C ASP A 748 -25.51 26.09 0.86
N SER A 749 -26.67 25.42 0.85
CA SER A 749 -27.62 25.45 1.97
C SER A 749 -27.43 24.26 2.91
N ASN A 750 -26.89 23.14 2.41
CA ASN A 750 -26.73 21.91 3.18
C ASN A 750 -25.28 21.62 3.63
N GLY A 751 -24.29 22.36 3.10
CA GLY A 751 -22.88 22.29 3.48
C GLY A 751 -22.09 21.18 2.80
N ASP A 752 -22.57 20.60 1.69
CA ASP A 752 -21.84 19.58 0.90
C ASP A 752 -20.80 20.17 -0.07
N ASN A 753 -20.63 21.49 -0.07
CA ASN A 753 -19.67 22.26 -0.85
C ASN A 753 -19.95 22.25 -2.37
N LYS A 754 -21.25 22.16 -2.75
CA LYS A 754 -21.76 22.26 -4.13
C LYS A 754 -23.01 23.14 -4.18
N PHE A 755 -23.47 23.46 -5.40
CA PHE A 755 -24.84 23.91 -5.64
C PHE A 755 -25.59 22.77 -6.33
N SER A 756 -26.61 22.24 -5.68
CA SER A 756 -27.27 21.01 -6.13
C SER A 756 -28.76 21.02 -5.84
N ILE A 757 -29.49 20.04 -6.41
CA ILE A 757 -30.88 19.80 -6.04
C ILE A 757 -31.06 19.45 -4.54
N GLY A 758 -29.98 19.05 -3.85
CA GLY A 758 -29.96 18.86 -2.40
C GLY A 758 -30.12 20.17 -1.63
N ASP A 759 -29.51 21.26 -2.11
CA ASP A 759 -29.64 22.61 -1.53
C ASP A 759 -31.04 23.17 -1.73
N LEU A 760 -31.56 23.03 -2.95
CA LEU A 760 -32.92 23.41 -3.28
C LEU A 760 -33.93 22.62 -2.43
N SER A 761 -33.68 21.33 -2.22
CA SER A 761 -34.49 20.47 -1.35
C SER A 761 -34.38 20.86 0.12
N PHE A 762 -33.21 21.32 0.59
CA PHE A 762 -33.00 21.74 1.98
C PHE A 762 -33.74 23.05 2.27
N ALA A 763 -33.61 24.06 1.40
CA ALA A 763 -34.35 25.30 1.50
C ALA A 763 -35.87 25.08 1.37
N ALA A 764 -36.31 24.26 0.39
CA ALA A 764 -37.73 23.91 0.23
C ALA A 764 -38.31 23.16 1.45
N ALA A 765 -37.53 22.30 2.11
CA ALA A 765 -37.95 21.61 3.34
C ALA A 765 -38.07 22.53 4.56
N HIS A 766 -37.55 23.76 4.48
CA HIS A 766 -37.53 24.74 5.57
C HIS A 766 -38.22 26.07 5.21
N TYR A 767 -38.90 26.12 4.06
CA TYR A 767 -39.71 27.23 3.60
C TYR A 767 -40.73 27.70 4.64
N GLY A 768 -40.81 29.02 4.85
CA GLY A 768 -41.68 29.66 5.83
C GLY A 768 -41.14 29.68 7.27
N LYS A 769 -39.96 29.12 7.53
CA LYS A 769 -39.24 29.32 8.80
C LYS A 769 -38.48 30.66 8.80
N ASN A 770 -38.25 31.20 9.98
CA ASN A 770 -37.61 32.51 10.17
C ASN A 770 -36.68 32.53 11.40
N SER A 771 -36.01 33.66 11.61
CA SER A 771 -35.05 33.92 12.69
C SER A 771 -35.53 33.66 14.13
N SER A 772 -36.84 33.51 14.36
CA SER A 772 -37.41 33.12 15.66
C SER A 772 -37.67 31.61 15.80
N SER A 773 -37.33 30.79 14.80
CA SER A 773 -37.55 29.34 14.81
C SER A 773 -36.59 28.65 15.79
N PRO A 774 -37.03 27.65 16.59
CA PRO A 774 -36.17 26.97 17.57
C PRO A 774 -34.93 26.30 16.98
N ASP A 775 -35.01 25.89 15.71
CA ASP A 775 -33.95 25.25 14.93
C ASP A 775 -33.19 26.23 14.01
N TRP A 776 -33.46 27.54 14.08
CA TRP A 776 -32.91 28.54 13.14
C TRP A 776 -31.40 28.44 12.94
N ASN A 777 -30.63 28.21 14.00
CA ASN A 777 -29.18 28.09 13.91
C ASN A 777 -28.68 26.90 13.07
N GLN A 778 -29.52 25.88 12.83
CA GLN A 778 -29.24 24.72 11.99
C GLN A 778 -29.65 24.91 10.53
N ILE A 779 -30.60 25.81 10.25
CA ILE A 779 -31.27 25.95 8.94
C ILE A 779 -31.05 27.30 8.25
N LYS A 780 -30.52 28.31 8.96
CA LYS A 780 -30.25 29.66 8.45
C LYS A 780 -29.28 29.73 7.26
N THR A 781 -28.65 28.62 6.89
CA THR A 781 -27.90 28.47 5.63
C THR A 781 -28.79 28.47 4.40
N ALA A 782 -30.11 28.28 4.56
CA ALA A 782 -31.11 28.42 3.50
C ALA A 782 -31.70 29.84 3.37
N ASP A 783 -31.32 30.78 4.24
CA ASP A 783 -31.62 32.23 4.14
C ASP A 783 -30.44 32.88 3.40
N ILE A 784 -30.54 32.88 2.07
CA ILE A 784 -29.47 33.25 1.13
C ILE A 784 -29.38 34.76 0.97
N ASP A 785 -30.51 35.47 1.03
CA ASP A 785 -30.55 36.93 0.96
C ASP A 785 -30.38 37.63 2.31
N SER A 786 -30.35 36.87 3.41
CA SER A 786 -30.23 37.35 4.80
C SER A 786 -31.41 38.21 5.26
N SER A 787 -32.61 37.99 4.69
CA SER A 787 -33.86 38.63 5.10
C SER A 787 -34.34 38.21 6.49
N GLY A 788 -33.79 37.14 7.06
CA GLY A 788 -34.23 36.56 8.33
C GLY A 788 -35.42 35.59 8.18
N ASN A 789 -35.77 35.21 6.95
CA ASN A 789 -36.80 34.25 6.57
C ASN A 789 -36.23 33.29 5.52
N ILE A 790 -36.81 32.10 5.38
CA ILE A 790 -36.54 31.20 4.24
C ILE A 790 -37.78 31.25 3.36
N ASP A 791 -37.71 31.96 2.24
CA ASP A 791 -38.84 32.15 1.32
C ASP A 791 -38.54 31.81 -0.15
N ILE A 792 -39.33 32.33 -1.07
CA ILE A 792 -39.26 32.00 -2.50
C ILE A 792 -38.08 32.69 -3.18
N SER A 793 -37.59 33.81 -2.62
CA SER A 793 -36.38 34.49 -3.05
C SER A 793 -35.15 33.58 -2.91
N ASP A 794 -34.98 32.94 -1.76
CA ASP A 794 -33.89 32.00 -1.47
C ASP A 794 -33.93 30.78 -2.38
N ILE A 795 -35.11 30.15 -2.50
CA ILE A 795 -35.32 28.99 -3.37
C ILE A 795 -35.04 29.36 -4.83
N ALA A 796 -35.45 30.54 -5.29
CA ALA A 796 -35.15 31.02 -6.63
C ALA A 796 -33.64 31.29 -6.83
N ALA A 797 -32.96 31.87 -5.84
CA ALA A 797 -31.52 32.11 -5.89
C ALA A 797 -30.71 30.81 -5.94
N ILE A 798 -31.11 29.79 -5.17
CA ILE A 798 -30.51 28.45 -5.21
C ILE A 798 -30.80 27.77 -6.55
N ALA A 799 -32.04 27.84 -7.04
CA ALA A 799 -32.42 27.28 -8.34
C ALA A 799 -31.63 27.89 -9.50
N GLN A 800 -31.37 29.21 -9.46
CA GLN A 800 -30.53 29.89 -10.44
C GLN A 800 -29.08 29.38 -10.37
N LYS A 801 -28.51 29.24 -9.17
CA LYS A 801 -27.13 28.73 -8.96
C LYS A 801 -26.90 27.26 -9.34
N ILE A 802 -27.98 26.48 -9.50
CA ILE A 802 -27.92 25.11 -10.05
C ILE A 802 -27.84 25.11 -11.58
N LEU A 803 -28.20 26.23 -12.23
CA LEU A 803 -28.18 26.41 -13.69
C LEU A 803 -26.94 27.19 -14.20
N GLU A 804 -26.15 27.75 -13.28
CA GLU A 804 -24.88 28.48 -13.51
C GLU A 804 -23.65 27.55 -13.45
#